data_AF-A0A951FIQ8-F1
#
_entry.id   AF-A0A951FIQ8-F1
#
_cell.length_a   1.000
_cell.length_b   1.000
_cell.length_c   1.000
_cell.angle_alpha   90.00
_cell.angle_beta   90.00
_cell.angle_gamma   90.00
#
_symmetry.space_group_name_H-M   'P 1'
#
loop_
_entity.id
_entity.type
_entity.pdbx_description
1 polymer ?
#
loop_
_entity_poly.entity_id
_entity_poly.type
_entity_poly.pdbx_seq_one_letter_code
_entity_poly.pdbx_strand_id
1 'polypeptide(L)'
;AEYNQSAQQEQPAQSPADTAQLLAVSGRTQAALREQAASYGRFLAEAEPADFANICYTSTARRTHHQHRIALVADSPSQAAAQLAQVLNDQPPATAAIGQKQWDDEGKIAFVFSGQGSHWLGMGCDLLDREPVFRAALIACDEAIACYAGWSLLDELRAPAEHSRLSYTAITQPAIFAIQVALAALWQSWGIQPDVVVGHSLGEVAASHVAGALSLEDAAQVVVHRSRLMQRVAGQGRTAVVDLPMDQAQLILATSEKYLAVAGSNSPSSTVLSGDPEKLAEVLEFLERRGTFCRMLKDIDIAFHSPQMDPLLDELIESLHGIQPRAGTIPIFSTVTGQLHDGSGLDAHYWGRNLREPFIFGATFQEMLRQNIATFVEVSPHPVLGMVMRQGLEHAQASGQVLASLRRDSAGRATLLGTLAKLYATGQDISWQAVSQGQVVPLPAYAWQHDRFWYYGGGQRPARRVASATGHRRHPLLGSPVMFALAPNTRIWQSEFSAAAPAAMSDHRVQGAIVVPGAAYLELALAAAHDLGLDHPALEDVTFEQAFFLPEEGSRLVQIIVTSEAADRSAFQILSLPPEDAPQAAAILHARGSLRHGLAATSEAVDLASVRNRCREHVPGGLHYERMASMLGLQYGPAYQAVRDIWRRDGEVISALDLPTALEGEASRCFIHPSLLDAAFQVVTATLPMQDGSATGNNTFLPVGIGRVRYAGRFGRKVWVHAILR
;
A
#
# COMPACT_ATOMS: atom_id res chain seq x y z
N ALA A 1 -32.38 40.09 -38.88
CA ALA A 1 -31.68 40.02 -37.59
C ALA A 1 -32.75 40.15 -36.50
N GLU A 2 -33.31 39.02 -36.08
CA GLU A 2 -34.17 38.93 -34.89
C GLU A 2 -33.78 37.63 -34.20
N TYR A 3 -33.31 37.78 -32.97
CA TYR A 3 -32.65 36.75 -32.16
C TYR A 3 -33.67 36.12 -31.21
N ASN A 4 -33.74 34.79 -31.27
CA ASN A 4 -34.38 33.92 -30.29
C ASN A 4 -33.65 34.04 -28.94
N GLN A 5 -34.36 34.34 -27.86
CA GLN A 5 -33.90 34.10 -26.48
C GLN A 5 -34.70 32.94 -25.88
N SER A 6 -34.07 31.77 -25.86
CA SER A 6 -34.46 30.61 -25.06
C SER A 6 -34.17 30.88 -23.59
N ALA A 7 -35.21 30.90 -22.76
CA ALA A 7 -35.10 30.93 -21.31
C ALA A 7 -34.39 29.66 -20.80
N GLN A 8 -33.21 29.82 -20.21
CA GLN A 8 -32.58 28.79 -19.40
C GLN A 8 -33.34 28.72 -18.07
N GLN A 9 -33.99 27.59 -17.80
CA GLN A 9 -34.46 27.24 -16.46
C GLN A 9 -33.23 27.03 -15.57
N GLU A 10 -33.02 27.93 -14.60
CA GLU A 10 -32.08 27.71 -13.50
C GLU A 10 -32.55 26.48 -12.69
N GLN A 11 -31.72 25.44 -12.66
CA GLN A 11 -31.89 24.33 -11.74
C GLN A 11 -31.72 24.84 -10.30
N PRO A 12 -32.60 24.46 -9.36
CA PRO A 12 -32.42 24.82 -7.96
C PRO A 12 -31.09 24.29 -7.43
N ALA A 13 -30.33 25.15 -6.75
CA ALA A 13 -29.05 24.79 -6.14
C ALA A 13 -29.25 23.60 -5.17
N GLN A 14 -28.51 22.52 -5.40
CA GLN A 14 -28.51 21.33 -4.55
C GLN A 14 -27.96 21.70 -3.16
N SER A 15 -28.56 21.19 -2.09
CA SER A 15 -28.07 21.45 -0.73
C SER A 15 -26.73 20.74 -0.51
N PRO A 16 -25.81 21.23 0.36
CA PRO A 16 -24.49 20.61 0.58
C PRO A 16 -24.55 19.12 0.96
N ALA A 17 -25.64 18.67 1.58
CA ALA A 17 -25.83 17.28 1.96
C ALA A 17 -26.23 16.36 0.77
N ASP A 18 -26.64 16.96 -0.36
CA ASP A 18 -27.06 16.27 -1.59
C ASP A 18 -25.88 15.82 -2.46
N THR A 19 -24.67 16.33 -2.19
CA THR A 19 -23.46 16.06 -2.96
C THR A 19 -22.47 15.15 -2.23
N ALA A 20 -22.82 14.63 -1.05
CA ALA A 20 -21.93 13.81 -0.23
C ALA A 20 -21.37 12.60 -1.01
N GLN A 21 -20.04 12.50 -1.03
CA GLN A 21 -19.27 11.42 -1.64
C GLN A 21 -18.41 10.72 -0.60
N LEU A 22 -18.06 9.46 -0.89
CA LEU A 22 -17.09 8.69 -0.11
C LEU A 22 -15.75 8.65 -0.82
N LEU A 23 -14.70 9.18 -0.18
CA LEU A 23 -13.31 9.03 -0.61
C LEU A 23 -12.66 7.89 0.16
N ALA A 24 -11.98 6.98 -0.54
CA ALA A 24 -11.20 5.90 0.09
C ALA A 24 -9.71 6.02 -0.23
N VAL A 25 -8.88 5.86 0.80
CA VAL A 25 -7.41 5.80 0.71
C VAL A 25 -6.95 4.55 1.44
N SER A 26 -5.98 3.82 0.88
CA SER A 26 -5.42 2.63 1.52
C SER A 26 -3.93 2.47 1.30
N GLY A 27 -3.26 1.80 2.24
CA GLY A 27 -1.83 1.50 2.22
C GLY A 27 -1.53 0.09 2.73
N ARG A 28 -0.46 -0.53 2.22
CA ARG A 28 0.02 -1.83 2.74
C ARG A 28 0.61 -1.73 4.14
N THR A 29 1.12 -0.55 4.51
CA THR A 29 1.62 -0.25 5.85
C THR A 29 1.01 1.06 6.34
N GLN A 30 1.07 1.31 7.65
CA GLN A 30 0.64 2.58 8.23
C GLN A 30 1.40 3.78 7.64
N ALA A 31 2.71 3.63 7.38
CA ALA A 31 3.53 4.66 6.75
C ALA A 31 3.06 4.96 5.31
N ALA A 32 2.82 3.91 4.51
CA ALA A 32 2.30 4.06 3.15
C ALA A 32 0.93 4.72 3.12
N LEU A 33 0.04 4.38 4.06
CA LEU A 33 -1.27 5.01 4.18
C LEU A 33 -1.15 6.51 4.46
N ARG A 34 -0.28 6.90 5.40
CA ARG A 34 -0.08 8.32 5.76
C ARG A 34 0.51 9.12 4.61
N GLU A 35 1.51 8.59 3.91
CA GLU A 35 2.07 9.25 2.72
C GLU A 35 1.05 9.33 1.57
N GLN A 36 0.25 8.27 1.37
CA GLN A 36 -0.82 8.29 0.38
C GLN A 36 -1.87 9.35 0.71
N ALA A 37 -2.30 9.42 1.97
CA ALA A 37 -3.25 10.42 2.45
C ALA A 37 -2.71 11.85 2.26
N ALA A 38 -1.43 12.08 2.54
CA ALA A 38 -0.79 13.37 2.28
C ALA A 38 -0.75 13.72 0.79
N SER A 39 -0.50 12.73 -0.08
CA SER A 39 -0.53 12.93 -1.53
C SER A 39 -1.94 13.23 -2.05
N TYR A 40 -2.96 12.54 -1.54
CA TYR A 40 -4.37 12.84 -1.85
C TYR A 40 -4.76 14.23 -1.34
N GLY A 41 -4.33 14.63 -0.14
CA GLY A 41 -4.62 15.95 0.42
C GLY A 41 -4.10 17.08 -0.46
N ARG A 42 -2.86 16.99 -0.96
CA ARG A 42 -2.31 17.97 -1.92
C ARG A 42 -3.07 17.98 -3.24
N PHE A 43 -3.37 16.80 -3.80
CA PHE A 43 -4.11 16.67 -5.05
C PHE A 43 -5.53 17.26 -4.95
N LEU A 44 -6.23 17.01 -3.85
CA LEU A 44 -7.59 17.50 -3.62
C LEU A 44 -7.65 19.01 -3.36
N ALA A 45 -6.57 19.61 -2.84
CA ALA A 45 -6.49 21.05 -2.64
C ALA A 45 -6.45 21.84 -3.95
N GLU A 46 -6.03 21.19 -5.05
CA GLU A 46 -5.96 21.77 -6.40
C GLU A 46 -7.11 21.29 -7.32
N ALA A 47 -7.99 20.42 -6.82
CA ALA A 47 -9.05 19.81 -7.62
C ALA A 47 -10.30 20.70 -7.71
N GLU A 48 -10.91 20.74 -8.89
CA GLU A 48 -12.15 21.47 -9.12
C GLU A 48 -13.34 20.76 -8.47
N PRO A 49 -14.33 21.48 -7.90
CA PRO A 49 -15.51 20.87 -7.29
C PRO A 49 -16.28 19.91 -8.21
N ALA A 50 -16.31 20.19 -9.52
CA ALA A 50 -17.00 19.37 -10.51
C ALA A 50 -16.39 17.96 -10.67
N ASP A 51 -15.10 17.77 -10.36
CA ASP A 51 -14.40 16.50 -10.51
C ASP A 51 -14.55 15.57 -9.31
N PHE A 52 -15.08 16.07 -8.18
CA PHE A 52 -15.02 15.39 -6.90
C PHE A 52 -15.72 14.02 -6.90
N ALA A 53 -16.88 13.92 -7.55
CA ALA A 53 -17.60 12.66 -7.70
C ALA A 53 -16.78 11.62 -8.48
N ASN A 54 -16.13 12.02 -9.57
CA ASN A 54 -15.28 11.14 -10.38
C ASN A 54 -14.01 10.73 -9.63
N ILE A 55 -13.43 11.64 -8.81
CA ILE A 55 -12.30 11.35 -7.92
C ILE A 55 -12.70 10.30 -6.88
N CYS A 56 -13.83 10.50 -6.20
CA CYS A 56 -14.34 9.56 -5.19
C CYS A 56 -14.67 8.20 -5.78
N TYR A 57 -15.37 8.17 -6.93
CA TYR A 57 -15.64 6.95 -7.71
C TYR A 57 -14.35 6.23 -8.07
N THR A 58 -13.35 6.94 -8.59
CA THR A 58 -12.08 6.31 -8.96
C THR A 58 -11.34 5.78 -7.74
N SER A 59 -11.37 6.51 -6.61
CA SER A 59 -10.70 6.10 -5.36
C SER A 59 -11.29 4.85 -4.73
N THR A 60 -12.60 4.62 -4.94
CA THR A 60 -13.36 3.51 -4.37
C THR A 60 -13.45 2.35 -5.36
N ALA A 61 -14.11 2.54 -6.52
CA ALA A 61 -14.43 1.46 -7.44
C ALA A 61 -13.27 1.02 -8.35
N ARG A 62 -12.21 1.83 -8.49
CA ARG A 62 -11.17 1.66 -9.54
C ARG A 62 -9.74 1.57 -8.99
N ARG A 63 -9.59 1.38 -7.67
CA ARG A 63 -8.30 1.18 -6.99
C ARG A 63 -8.26 -0.14 -6.26
N THR A 64 -7.06 -0.65 -6.04
CA THR A 64 -6.83 -1.79 -5.13
C THR A 64 -6.90 -1.28 -3.69
N HIS A 65 -7.64 -2.01 -2.84
CA HIS A 65 -7.73 -1.70 -1.42
C HIS A 65 -6.76 -2.55 -0.61
N HIS A 66 -5.90 -1.89 0.16
CA HIS A 66 -4.95 -2.52 1.08
C HIS A 66 -5.50 -2.57 2.52
N GLN A 67 -4.70 -3.12 3.43
CA GLN A 67 -5.14 -3.43 4.79
C GLN A 67 -5.32 -2.18 5.66
N HIS A 68 -4.43 -1.20 5.60
CA HIS A 68 -4.59 0.07 6.34
C HIS A 68 -5.47 1.00 5.50
N ARG A 69 -6.55 1.50 6.09
CA ARG A 69 -7.62 2.20 5.37
C ARG A 69 -8.01 3.51 6.05
N ILE A 70 -8.24 4.53 5.23
CA ILE A 70 -8.94 5.77 5.58
C ILE A 70 -10.14 5.87 4.63
N ALA A 71 -11.32 6.17 5.16
CA ALA A 71 -12.47 6.57 4.37
C ALA A 71 -13.08 7.85 4.95
N LEU A 72 -13.44 8.76 4.06
CA LEU A 72 -13.96 10.09 4.41
C LEU A 72 -15.27 10.32 3.69
N VAL A 73 -16.25 10.89 4.40
CA VAL A 73 -17.44 11.47 3.78
C VAL A 73 -17.27 12.97 3.68
N ALA A 74 -17.36 13.48 2.46
CA ALA A 74 -17.25 14.91 2.18
C ALA A 74 -18.15 15.32 1.01
N ASP A 75 -18.44 16.61 0.90
CA ASP A 75 -19.25 17.23 -0.15
C ASP A 75 -18.41 17.91 -1.25
N SER A 76 -17.10 18.08 -0.99
CA SER A 76 -16.19 18.84 -1.85
C SER A 76 -14.72 18.39 -1.69
N PRO A 77 -13.86 18.64 -2.70
CA PRO A 77 -12.44 18.32 -2.61
C PRO A 77 -11.74 19.07 -1.47
N SER A 78 -12.08 20.33 -1.25
CA SER A 78 -11.49 21.17 -0.21
C SER A 78 -11.82 20.66 1.20
N GLN A 79 -13.07 20.23 1.43
CA GLN A 79 -13.46 19.59 2.68
C GLN A 79 -12.71 18.27 2.88
N ALA A 80 -12.62 17.42 1.85
CA ALA A 80 -11.89 16.16 1.92
C ALA A 80 -10.39 16.38 2.21
N ALA A 81 -9.75 17.39 1.60
CA ALA A 81 -8.36 17.75 1.86
C ALA A 81 -8.15 18.20 3.32
N ALA A 82 -9.05 19.03 3.86
CA ALA A 82 -9.01 19.45 5.25
C ALA A 82 -9.18 18.29 6.24
N GLN A 83 -10.11 17.36 5.94
CA GLN A 83 -10.30 16.15 6.76
C GLN A 83 -9.07 15.23 6.72
N LEU A 84 -8.42 15.05 5.55
CA LEU A 84 -7.16 14.30 5.46
C LEU A 84 -6.04 14.96 6.29
N ALA A 85 -5.94 16.30 6.28
CA ALA A 85 -4.96 17.02 7.09
C ALA A 85 -5.21 16.80 8.59
N GLN A 86 -6.47 16.81 9.03
CA GLN A 86 -6.86 16.49 10.41
C GLN A 86 -6.49 15.05 10.80
N VAL A 87 -6.75 14.08 9.92
CA VAL A 87 -6.34 12.69 10.12
C VAL A 87 -4.82 12.56 10.25
N LEU A 88 -4.05 13.28 9.42
CA LEU A 88 -2.58 13.28 9.48
C LEU A 88 -2.03 13.96 10.73
N ASN A 89 -2.80 14.85 11.35
CA ASN A 89 -2.46 15.46 12.64
C ASN A 89 -3.01 14.67 13.83
N ASP A 90 -3.45 13.42 13.62
CA ASP A 90 -4.03 12.52 14.62
C ASP A 90 -5.26 13.13 15.34
N GLN A 91 -6.03 13.96 14.62
CA GLN A 91 -7.27 14.58 15.07
C GLN A 91 -8.43 14.27 14.10
N PRO A 92 -8.76 12.98 13.85
CA PRO A 92 -9.74 12.62 12.84
C PRO A 92 -11.14 13.22 13.13
N PRO A 93 -11.81 13.82 12.13
CA PRO A 93 -13.18 14.27 12.29
C PRO A 93 -14.15 13.10 12.38
N ALA A 94 -15.37 13.33 12.89
CA ALA A 94 -16.40 12.30 13.00
C ALA A 94 -16.84 11.69 11.65
N THR A 95 -16.59 12.40 10.54
CA THR A 95 -16.83 11.97 9.16
C THR A 95 -15.70 11.11 8.58
N ALA A 96 -14.62 10.90 9.33
CA ALA A 96 -13.51 10.03 8.97
C ALA A 96 -13.62 8.68 9.69
N ALA A 97 -13.32 7.62 8.95
CA ALA A 97 -13.11 6.28 9.48
C ALA A 97 -11.68 5.84 9.16
N ILE A 98 -10.97 5.35 10.16
CA ILE A 98 -9.60 4.85 10.06
C ILE A 98 -9.58 3.46 10.66
N GLY A 99 -8.97 2.50 9.98
CA GLY A 99 -8.91 1.14 10.45
C GLY A 99 -7.92 0.28 9.70
N GLN A 100 -7.91 -0.99 10.09
CA GLN A 100 -7.08 -2.00 9.46
C GLN A 100 -7.92 -3.26 9.24
N LYS A 101 -7.94 -3.77 7.99
CA LYS A 101 -8.45 -5.12 7.69
C LYS A 101 -7.57 -6.15 8.38
N GLN A 102 -8.16 -6.96 9.25
CA GLN A 102 -7.55 -8.17 9.78
C GLN A 102 -7.94 -9.32 8.84
N TRP A 103 -6.97 -10.13 8.40
CA TRP A 103 -7.22 -11.16 7.38
C TRP A 103 -7.90 -12.42 7.94
N ASP A 104 -7.78 -12.66 9.25
CA ASP A 104 -8.30 -13.85 9.93
C ASP A 104 -9.67 -13.62 10.59
N ASP A 105 -10.23 -12.41 10.48
CA ASP A 105 -11.50 -12.04 11.09
C ASP A 105 -12.33 -11.25 10.08
N GLU A 106 -13.22 -11.94 9.36
CA GLU A 106 -14.22 -11.29 8.50
C GLU A 106 -15.33 -10.63 9.32
N GLY A 107 -15.32 -10.77 10.65
CA GLY A 107 -16.16 -10.04 11.60
C GLY A 107 -17.65 -10.11 11.28
N LYS A 108 -18.37 -11.07 11.88
CA LYS A 108 -19.81 -11.26 11.62
C LYS A 108 -20.60 -9.97 11.84
N ILE A 109 -21.52 -9.69 10.92
CA ILE A 109 -22.42 -8.53 10.94
C ILE A 109 -23.82 -8.98 11.36
N ALA A 110 -24.39 -8.32 12.36
CA ALA A 110 -25.81 -8.40 12.68
C ALA A 110 -26.55 -7.18 12.15
N PHE A 111 -27.66 -7.41 11.44
CA PHE A 111 -28.65 -6.37 11.20
C PHE A 111 -29.66 -6.34 12.36
N VAL A 112 -29.77 -5.17 12.97
CA VAL A 112 -30.61 -4.93 14.15
C VAL A 112 -31.77 -4.04 13.75
N PHE A 113 -32.98 -4.59 13.78
CA PHE A 113 -34.20 -3.89 13.39
C PHE A 113 -34.86 -3.28 14.63
N SER A 114 -34.91 -1.96 14.71
CA SER A 114 -35.51 -1.24 15.84
C SER A 114 -37.03 -1.39 15.90
N GLY A 115 -37.61 -1.27 17.09
CA GLY A 115 -39.05 -1.18 17.28
C GLY A 115 -39.65 0.21 17.01
N GLN A 116 -40.84 0.45 17.56
CA GLN A 116 -41.54 1.74 17.50
C GLN A 116 -40.75 2.84 18.23
N GLY A 117 -40.78 4.05 17.68
CA GLY A 117 -40.12 5.26 18.24
C GLY A 117 -38.96 5.81 17.39
N SER A 118 -38.55 5.08 16.34
CA SER A 118 -37.54 5.54 15.39
C SER A 118 -38.09 6.44 14.27
N HIS A 119 -39.42 6.57 14.16
CA HIS A 119 -40.08 7.35 13.11
C HIS A 119 -39.89 8.86 13.28
N TRP A 120 -40.02 9.57 12.16
CA TRP A 120 -40.04 11.04 12.08
C TRP A 120 -40.57 11.45 10.70
N LEU A 121 -41.08 12.68 10.58
CA LEU A 121 -41.64 13.20 9.33
C LEU A 121 -40.56 13.35 8.25
N GLY A 122 -40.81 12.84 7.04
CA GLY A 122 -39.85 12.88 5.94
C GLY A 122 -38.77 11.80 5.98
N MET A 123 -38.88 10.82 6.89
CA MET A 123 -37.93 9.72 6.98
C MET A 123 -37.78 8.98 5.64
N GLY A 124 -36.55 8.86 5.15
CA GLY A 124 -36.21 8.13 3.93
C GLY A 124 -36.70 8.76 2.61
N CYS A 125 -37.32 9.95 2.63
CA CYS A 125 -37.77 10.62 1.40
C CYS A 125 -36.60 11.02 0.50
N ASP A 126 -35.46 11.43 1.08
CA ASP A 126 -34.25 11.75 0.32
C ASP A 126 -33.68 10.52 -0.41
N LEU A 127 -33.68 9.36 0.25
CA LEU A 127 -33.27 8.08 -0.34
C LEU A 127 -34.28 7.60 -1.37
N LEU A 128 -35.58 7.76 -1.10
CA LEU A 128 -36.64 7.47 -2.05
C LEU A 128 -36.37 8.20 -3.35
N ASP A 129 -35.90 9.45 -3.30
CA ASP A 129 -35.65 10.28 -4.49
C ASP A 129 -34.30 10.03 -5.17
N ARG A 130 -33.33 9.36 -4.52
CA ARG A 130 -31.94 9.27 -5.01
C ARG A 130 -31.38 7.86 -5.16
N GLU A 131 -31.88 6.89 -4.39
CA GLU A 131 -31.38 5.52 -4.37
C GLU A 131 -32.36 4.57 -5.09
N PRO A 132 -32.03 4.08 -6.31
CA PRO A 132 -32.95 3.25 -7.08
C PRO A 132 -33.38 1.95 -6.37
N VAL A 133 -32.46 1.29 -5.65
CA VAL A 133 -32.74 0.05 -4.91
C VAL A 133 -33.69 0.31 -3.74
N PHE A 134 -33.42 1.36 -2.96
CA PHE A 134 -34.28 1.77 -1.86
C PHE A 134 -35.69 2.12 -2.37
N ARG A 135 -35.76 2.91 -3.45
CA ARG A 135 -37.04 3.29 -4.08
C ARG A 135 -37.84 2.08 -4.53
N ALA A 136 -37.20 1.13 -5.22
CA ALA A 136 -37.88 -0.07 -5.70
C ALA A 136 -38.44 -0.91 -4.54
N ALA A 137 -37.64 -1.10 -3.49
CA ALA A 137 -38.08 -1.82 -2.29
C ALA A 137 -39.24 -1.11 -1.58
N LEU A 138 -39.18 0.23 -1.46
CA LEU A 138 -40.24 1.00 -0.80
C LEU A 138 -41.56 1.00 -1.60
N ILE A 139 -41.49 1.02 -2.93
CA ILE A 139 -42.66 0.85 -3.81
C ILE A 139 -43.29 -0.54 -3.62
N ALA A 140 -42.47 -1.60 -3.58
CA ALA A 140 -42.98 -2.94 -3.32
C ALA A 140 -43.65 -3.05 -1.93
N CYS A 141 -43.08 -2.40 -0.91
CA CYS A 141 -43.71 -2.32 0.41
C CYS A 141 -45.04 -1.54 0.37
N ASP A 142 -45.11 -0.43 -0.36
CA ASP A 142 -46.34 0.36 -0.54
C ASP A 142 -47.47 -0.49 -1.16
N GLU A 143 -47.17 -1.21 -2.24
CA GLU A 143 -48.11 -2.12 -2.90
C GLU A 143 -48.61 -3.22 -1.94
N ALA A 144 -47.68 -3.89 -1.24
CA ALA A 144 -48.02 -4.96 -0.30
C ALA A 144 -48.84 -4.46 0.92
N ILE A 145 -48.49 -3.29 1.46
CA ILE A 145 -49.21 -2.67 2.59
C ILE A 145 -50.61 -2.22 2.15
N ALA A 146 -50.73 -1.60 0.97
CA ALA A 146 -51.99 -1.06 0.46
C ALA A 146 -53.08 -2.16 0.34
N CYS A 147 -52.70 -3.40 0.03
CA CYS A 147 -53.62 -4.55 -0.02
C CYS A 147 -54.39 -4.79 1.28
N TYR A 148 -53.79 -4.50 2.44
CA TYR A 148 -54.39 -4.74 3.75
C TYR A 148 -54.83 -3.44 4.44
N ALA A 149 -54.16 -2.33 4.16
CA ALA A 149 -54.30 -1.10 4.94
C ALA A 149 -55.27 -0.09 4.32
N GLY A 150 -55.48 -0.14 2.99
CA GLY A 150 -56.37 0.78 2.28
C GLY A 150 -55.87 2.23 2.17
N TRP A 151 -54.56 2.45 2.35
CA TRP A 151 -53.88 3.74 2.15
C TRP A 151 -52.50 3.53 1.52
N SER A 152 -51.95 4.57 0.88
CA SER A 152 -50.58 4.55 0.33
C SER A 152 -49.56 5.04 1.36
N LEU A 153 -48.56 4.21 1.60
CA LEU A 153 -47.36 4.53 2.36
C LEU A 153 -46.59 5.70 1.74
N LEU A 154 -46.42 5.70 0.42
CA LEU A 154 -45.65 6.75 -0.26
C LEU A 154 -46.30 8.13 -0.12
N ASP A 155 -47.63 8.19 -0.23
CA ASP A 155 -48.39 9.43 -0.02
C ASP A 155 -48.24 9.91 1.43
N GLU A 156 -48.27 9.00 2.40
CA GLU A 156 -48.11 9.34 3.82
C GLU A 156 -46.70 9.83 4.16
N LEU A 157 -45.65 9.19 3.63
CA LEU A 157 -44.26 9.63 3.85
C LEU A 157 -43.98 11.02 3.27
N ARG A 158 -44.69 11.39 2.19
CA ARG A 158 -44.62 12.71 1.54
C ARG A 158 -45.65 13.71 2.08
N ALA A 159 -46.52 13.30 2.99
CA ALA A 159 -47.56 14.17 3.52
C ALA A 159 -46.94 15.35 4.28
N PRO A 160 -47.44 16.59 4.07
CA PRO A 160 -47.02 17.73 4.87
C PRO A 160 -47.42 17.51 6.34
N ALA A 161 -46.68 18.14 7.26
CA ALA A 161 -46.80 17.89 8.70
C ALA A 161 -48.23 18.06 9.24
N GLU A 162 -49.00 19.00 8.67
CA GLU A 162 -50.37 19.31 9.07
C GLU A 162 -51.37 18.19 8.73
N HIS A 163 -51.03 17.34 7.75
CA HIS A 163 -51.91 16.28 7.24
C HIS A 163 -51.36 14.88 7.54
N SER A 164 -50.14 14.78 8.06
CA SER A 164 -49.56 13.49 8.37
C SER A 164 -50.24 12.82 9.56
N ARG A 165 -50.47 11.53 9.39
CA ARG A 165 -51.08 10.58 10.34
C ARG A 165 -50.03 9.68 10.97
N LEU A 166 -48.73 9.98 10.79
CA LEU A 166 -47.61 9.15 11.22
C LEU A 166 -47.54 8.96 12.75
N SER A 167 -48.30 9.71 13.54
CA SER A 167 -48.45 9.51 14.99
C SER A 167 -49.37 8.34 15.37
N TYR A 168 -50.25 7.90 14.46
CA TYR A 168 -51.11 6.74 14.72
C TYR A 168 -50.32 5.46 14.51
N THR A 169 -50.33 4.58 15.52
CA THR A 169 -49.65 3.27 15.52
C THR A 169 -49.96 2.45 14.26
N ALA A 170 -51.21 2.48 13.78
CA ALA A 170 -51.65 1.81 12.54
C ALA A 170 -50.93 2.29 11.26
N ILE A 171 -50.33 3.48 11.30
CA ILE A 171 -49.56 4.10 10.22
C ILE A 171 -48.07 4.02 10.51
N THR A 172 -47.68 4.33 11.75
CA THR A 172 -46.28 4.36 12.19
C THR A 172 -45.57 3.02 11.99
N GLN A 173 -46.21 1.90 12.39
CA GLN A 173 -45.54 0.61 12.37
C GLN A 173 -45.29 0.09 10.95
N PRO A 174 -46.28 0.10 10.03
CA PRO A 174 -46.02 -0.23 8.63
C PRO A 174 -44.98 0.68 7.98
N ALA A 175 -44.96 1.97 8.33
CA ALA A 175 -43.98 2.91 7.80
C ALA A 175 -42.55 2.60 8.28
N ILE A 176 -42.35 2.30 9.57
CA ILE A 176 -41.06 1.86 10.10
C ILE A 176 -40.61 0.57 9.39
N PHE A 177 -41.50 -0.43 9.30
CA PHE A 177 -41.22 -1.70 8.62
C PHE A 177 -40.74 -1.48 7.18
N ALA A 178 -41.45 -0.68 6.39
CA ALA A 178 -41.12 -0.46 4.99
C ALA A 178 -39.77 0.24 4.81
N ILE A 179 -39.47 1.26 5.63
CA ILE A 179 -38.16 1.91 5.63
C ILE A 179 -37.05 0.90 6.00
N GLN A 180 -37.30 0.04 6.99
CA GLN A 180 -36.33 -0.98 7.39
C GLN A 180 -36.04 -2.00 6.28
N VAL A 181 -37.07 -2.47 5.58
CA VAL A 181 -36.92 -3.37 4.42
C VAL A 181 -36.14 -2.69 3.31
N ALA A 182 -36.48 -1.44 2.98
CA ALA A 182 -35.80 -0.69 1.93
C ALA A 182 -34.32 -0.38 2.27
N LEU A 183 -34.02 -0.08 3.54
CA LEU A 183 -32.64 0.09 4.02
C LEU A 183 -31.84 -1.21 3.95
N ALA A 184 -32.43 -2.34 4.37
CA ALA A 184 -31.77 -3.64 4.29
C ALA A 184 -31.44 -4.00 2.84
N ALA A 185 -32.38 -3.81 1.92
CA ALA A 185 -32.16 -4.03 0.49
C ALA A 185 -31.02 -3.16 -0.07
N LEU A 186 -30.94 -1.88 0.35
CA LEU A 186 -29.86 -1.00 -0.05
C LEU A 186 -28.49 -1.46 0.49
N TRP A 187 -28.40 -1.82 1.77
CA TRP A 187 -27.16 -2.36 2.36
C TRP A 187 -26.68 -3.62 1.64
N GLN A 188 -27.59 -4.57 1.39
CA GLN A 188 -27.29 -5.80 0.67
C GLN A 188 -26.83 -5.52 -0.77
N SER A 189 -27.41 -4.53 -1.45
CA SER A 189 -26.97 -4.12 -2.79
C SER A 189 -25.55 -3.53 -2.81
N TRP A 190 -25.11 -2.93 -1.70
CA TRP A 190 -23.75 -2.43 -1.53
C TRP A 190 -22.78 -3.53 -1.09
N GLY A 191 -23.22 -4.78 -1.02
CA GLY A 191 -22.41 -5.93 -0.61
C GLY A 191 -22.38 -6.17 0.89
N ILE A 192 -23.04 -5.34 1.70
CA ILE A 192 -23.10 -5.53 3.16
C ILE A 192 -24.20 -6.54 3.46
N GLN A 193 -23.82 -7.80 3.70
CA GLN A 193 -24.73 -8.89 4.03
C GLN A 193 -24.75 -9.12 5.55
N PRO A 194 -25.92 -9.34 6.17
CA PRO A 194 -25.97 -9.80 7.55
C PRO A 194 -25.69 -11.30 7.63
N ASP A 195 -24.87 -11.70 8.61
CA ASP A 195 -24.72 -13.10 9.02
C ASP A 195 -25.90 -13.55 9.88
N VAL A 196 -26.49 -12.63 10.63
CA VAL A 196 -27.69 -12.84 11.44
C VAL A 196 -28.55 -11.58 11.46
N VAL A 197 -29.83 -11.76 11.74
CA VAL A 197 -30.75 -10.65 11.99
C VAL A 197 -31.39 -10.76 13.38
N VAL A 198 -31.73 -9.62 13.96
CA VAL A 198 -32.49 -9.54 15.21
C VAL A 198 -33.44 -8.36 15.14
N GLY A 199 -34.66 -8.54 15.64
CA GLY A 199 -35.65 -7.49 15.70
C GLY A 199 -36.08 -7.18 17.12
N HIS A 200 -36.19 -5.90 17.45
CA HIS A 200 -36.75 -5.43 18.71
C HIS A 200 -38.25 -5.18 18.54
N SER A 201 -39.09 -6.00 19.18
CA SER A 201 -40.55 -5.86 19.13
C SER A 201 -41.05 -5.86 17.66
N LEU A 202 -41.62 -4.75 17.18
CA LEU A 202 -42.00 -4.52 15.78
C LEU A 202 -40.91 -4.87 14.76
N GLY A 203 -39.65 -4.56 15.07
CA GLY A 203 -38.54 -4.77 14.15
C GLY A 203 -38.36 -6.24 13.73
N GLU A 204 -38.91 -7.18 14.51
CA GLU A 204 -38.84 -8.61 14.20
C GLU A 204 -39.61 -8.96 12.91
N VAL A 205 -40.62 -8.18 12.52
CA VAL A 205 -41.33 -8.37 11.24
C VAL A 205 -40.38 -8.10 10.06
N ALA A 206 -39.65 -6.99 10.10
CA ALA A 206 -38.66 -6.65 9.07
C ALA A 206 -37.49 -7.65 9.06
N ALA A 207 -37.00 -8.06 10.24
CA ALA A 207 -35.97 -9.09 10.36
C ALA A 207 -36.41 -10.41 9.71
N SER A 208 -37.66 -10.84 9.95
CA SER A 208 -38.21 -12.08 9.40
C SER A 208 -38.33 -12.04 7.88
N HIS A 209 -38.71 -10.90 7.32
CA HIS A 209 -38.73 -10.70 5.86
C HIS A 209 -37.32 -10.73 5.27
N VAL A 210 -36.39 -9.96 5.84
CA VAL A 210 -35.00 -9.85 5.34
C VAL A 210 -34.27 -11.20 5.44
N ALA A 211 -34.57 -12.00 6.45
CA ALA A 211 -34.08 -13.36 6.57
C ALA A 211 -34.62 -14.34 5.52
N GLY A 212 -35.69 -13.98 4.81
CA GLY A 212 -36.41 -14.85 3.89
C GLY A 212 -37.39 -15.81 4.56
N ALA A 213 -37.65 -15.63 5.86
CA ALA A 213 -38.59 -16.45 6.60
C ALA A 213 -40.06 -16.10 6.29
N LEU A 214 -40.35 -14.82 6.03
CA LEU A 214 -41.64 -14.33 5.54
C LEU A 214 -41.49 -13.71 4.16
N SER A 215 -42.48 -13.93 3.28
CA SER A 215 -42.57 -13.12 2.05
C SER A 215 -42.89 -11.67 2.39
N LEU A 216 -42.76 -10.77 1.41
CA LEU A 216 -43.09 -9.36 1.63
C LEU A 216 -44.59 -9.21 1.95
N GLU A 217 -45.43 -9.98 1.28
CA GLU A 217 -46.88 -10.00 1.46
C GLU A 217 -47.26 -10.50 2.87
N ASP A 218 -46.67 -11.62 3.31
CA ASP A 218 -46.91 -12.16 4.65
C ASP A 218 -46.44 -11.17 5.73
N ALA A 219 -45.27 -10.55 5.55
CA ALA A 219 -44.76 -9.56 6.49
C ALA A 219 -45.62 -8.29 6.51
N ALA A 220 -46.14 -7.85 5.36
CA ALA A 220 -47.09 -6.75 5.26
C ALA A 220 -48.40 -7.07 5.98
N GLN A 221 -48.92 -8.29 5.81
CA GLN A 221 -50.11 -8.78 6.53
C GLN A 221 -49.88 -8.70 8.05
N VAL A 222 -48.76 -9.23 8.55
CA VAL A 222 -48.39 -9.18 9.97
C VAL A 222 -48.37 -7.73 10.49
N VAL A 223 -47.61 -6.84 9.86
CA VAL A 223 -47.43 -5.48 10.39
C VAL A 223 -48.70 -4.64 10.31
N VAL A 224 -49.52 -4.81 9.27
CA VAL A 224 -50.77 -4.04 9.10
C VAL A 224 -51.82 -4.52 10.11
N HIS A 225 -52.09 -5.81 10.23
CA HIS A 225 -53.10 -6.32 11.16
C HIS A 225 -52.71 -6.05 12.61
N ARG A 226 -51.45 -6.30 12.97
CA ARG A 226 -50.91 -5.98 14.30
C ARG A 226 -51.13 -4.51 14.67
N SER A 227 -50.67 -3.61 13.80
CA SER A 227 -50.67 -2.18 14.11
C SER A 227 -52.09 -1.59 14.17
N ARG A 228 -52.99 -2.03 13.27
CA ARG A 228 -54.42 -1.69 13.30
C ARG A 228 -55.11 -2.13 14.59
N LEU A 229 -54.82 -3.34 15.07
CA LEU A 229 -55.39 -3.84 16.32
C LEU A 229 -54.87 -3.07 17.53
N MET A 230 -53.55 -2.83 17.58
CA MET A 230 -52.93 -2.03 18.65
C MET A 230 -53.48 -0.60 18.71
N GLN A 231 -53.85 -0.01 17.57
CA GLN A 231 -54.46 1.31 17.53
C GLN A 231 -55.79 1.40 18.32
N ARG A 232 -56.54 0.29 18.48
CA ARG A 232 -57.82 0.26 19.22
C ARG A 232 -57.66 0.48 20.72
N VAL A 233 -56.47 0.21 21.25
CA VAL A 233 -56.14 0.37 22.67
C VAL A 233 -55.28 1.61 22.94
N ALA A 234 -55.05 2.44 21.92
CA ALA A 234 -54.38 3.74 22.08
C ALA A 234 -55.13 4.62 23.08
N GLY A 235 -54.37 5.28 23.94
CA GLY A 235 -54.87 6.14 25.02
C GLY A 235 -55.20 5.40 26.31
N GLN A 236 -55.17 4.06 26.33
CA GLN A 236 -55.58 3.26 27.50
C GLN A 236 -54.40 2.84 28.39
N GLY A 237 -53.15 3.02 27.95
CA GLY A 237 -51.97 2.56 28.68
C GLY A 237 -50.77 3.48 28.53
N ARG A 238 -49.70 3.18 29.26
CA ARG A 238 -48.42 3.87 29.15
C ARG A 238 -47.25 2.90 29.18
N THR A 239 -46.11 3.37 28.68
CA THR A 239 -44.84 2.63 28.67
C THR A 239 -43.74 3.51 29.26
N ALA A 240 -42.87 2.93 30.09
CA ALA A 240 -41.74 3.61 30.72
C ALA A 240 -40.47 2.75 30.64
N VAL A 241 -39.31 3.41 30.68
CA VAL A 241 -38.01 2.75 30.80
C VAL A 241 -37.48 2.95 32.21
N VAL A 242 -36.95 1.90 32.82
CA VAL A 242 -36.32 1.91 34.14
C VAL A 242 -34.91 1.33 34.06
N ASP A 243 -33.98 1.88 34.83
CA ASP A 243 -32.60 1.39 34.96
C ASP A 243 -32.54 0.29 36.02
N LEU A 244 -33.22 -0.82 35.74
CA LEU A 244 -33.21 -2.05 36.53
C LEU A 244 -33.04 -3.30 35.65
N PRO A 245 -32.37 -4.33 36.17
CA PRO A 245 -32.46 -5.68 35.63
C PRO A 245 -33.90 -6.20 35.60
N MET A 246 -34.20 -7.08 34.64
CA MET A 246 -35.55 -7.57 34.37
C MET A 246 -36.16 -8.32 35.56
N ASP A 247 -35.37 -9.13 36.26
CA ASP A 247 -35.76 -9.90 37.45
C ASP A 247 -36.12 -8.99 38.64
N GLN A 248 -35.36 -7.90 38.83
CA GLN A 248 -35.67 -6.90 39.86
C GLN A 248 -36.93 -6.11 39.53
N ALA A 249 -37.11 -5.74 38.26
CA ALA A 249 -38.34 -5.11 37.80
C ALA A 249 -39.57 -6.02 38.02
N GLN A 250 -39.46 -7.31 37.71
CA GLN A 250 -40.51 -8.29 37.99
C GLN A 250 -40.84 -8.36 39.49
N LEU A 251 -39.84 -8.40 40.36
CA LEU A 251 -40.04 -8.42 41.80
C LEU A 251 -40.78 -7.16 42.32
N ILE A 252 -40.47 -5.99 41.76
CA ILE A 252 -41.15 -4.73 42.12
C ILE A 252 -42.61 -4.74 41.65
N LEU A 253 -42.88 -5.37 40.50
CA LEU A 253 -44.23 -5.44 39.95
C LEU A 253 -45.09 -6.58 40.51
N ALA A 254 -44.54 -7.48 41.33
CA ALA A 254 -45.23 -8.69 41.82
C ALA A 254 -46.59 -8.41 42.50
N THR A 255 -46.76 -7.25 43.14
CA THR A 255 -48.04 -6.85 43.78
C THR A 255 -48.99 -6.10 42.85
N SER A 256 -48.56 -5.78 41.63
CA SER A 256 -49.24 -4.92 40.66
C SER A 256 -49.39 -5.59 39.28
N GLU A 257 -49.14 -6.90 39.16
CA GLU A 257 -49.17 -7.67 37.90
C GLU A 257 -50.50 -7.59 37.14
N LYS A 258 -51.59 -7.31 37.85
CA LYS A 258 -52.92 -7.07 37.25
C LYS A 258 -52.95 -5.79 36.41
N TYR A 259 -52.15 -4.79 36.76
CA TYR A 259 -52.16 -3.45 36.17
C TYR A 259 -50.91 -3.16 35.34
N LEU A 260 -49.78 -3.76 35.71
CA LEU A 260 -48.47 -3.49 35.15
C LEU A 260 -47.80 -4.77 34.71
N ALA A 261 -47.02 -4.68 33.63
CA ALA A 261 -46.21 -5.75 33.11
C ALA A 261 -44.78 -5.26 32.86
N VAL A 262 -43.85 -6.19 32.91
CA VAL A 262 -42.55 -5.99 32.27
C VAL A 262 -42.77 -6.19 30.77
N ALA A 263 -42.68 -5.12 30.00
CA ALA A 263 -42.85 -5.14 28.55
C ALA A 263 -41.63 -5.73 27.81
N GLY A 264 -40.45 -5.67 28.45
CA GLY A 264 -39.24 -6.30 27.92
C GLY A 264 -37.96 -5.78 28.55
N SER A 265 -36.85 -6.43 28.23
CA SER A 265 -35.49 -6.06 28.63
C SER A 265 -34.71 -5.53 27.42
N ASN A 266 -34.27 -4.27 27.51
CA ASN A 266 -33.41 -3.65 26.52
C ASN A 266 -31.95 -4.06 26.74
N SER A 267 -31.43 -3.92 27.95
CA SER A 267 -30.04 -4.24 28.30
C SER A 267 -29.99 -4.95 29.67
N PRO A 268 -28.82 -5.46 30.10
CA PRO A 268 -28.69 -6.10 31.42
C PRO A 268 -29.13 -5.22 32.60
N SER A 269 -29.13 -3.88 32.44
CA SER A 269 -29.59 -2.93 33.45
C SER A 269 -30.80 -2.10 33.02
N SER A 270 -31.37 -2.30 31.82
CA SER A 270 -32.48 -1.48 31.32
C SER A 270 -33.69 -2.33 30.97
N THR A 271 -34.80 -2.03 31.65
CA THR A 271 -36.09 -2.73 31.49
C THR A 271 -37.18 -1.75 31.09
N VAL A 272 -38.14 -2.23 30.30
CA VAL A 272 -39.33 -1.50 29.88
C VAL A 272 -40.52 -2.01 30.67
N LEU A 273 -41.24 -1.10 31.30
CA LEU A 273 -42.48 -1.37 32.02
C LEU A 273 -43.65 -0.80 31.22
N SER A 274 -44.80 -1.46 31.27
CA SER A 274 -46.00 -0.97 30.63
C SER A 274 -47.25 -1.34 31.43
N GLY A 275 -48.33 -0.58 31.25
CA GLY A 275 -49.61 -0.90 31.86
C GLY A 275 -50.47 0.33 32.14
N ASP A 276 -51.23 0.25 33.23
CA ASP A 276 -52.09 1.32 33.71
C ASP A 276 -51.29 2.61 33.99
N PRO A 277 -51.73 3.79 33.49
CA PRO A 277 -51.00 5.03 33.64
C PRO A 277 -50.76 5.47 35.08
N GLU A 278 -51.75 5.32 35.96
CA GLU A 278 -51.68 5.78 37.35
C GLU A 278 -50.76 4.86 38.15
N LYS A 279 -50.94 3.54 38.00
CA LYS A 279 -50.08 2.55 38.67
C LYS A 279 -48.64 2.62 38.19
N LEU A 280 -48.41 2.90 36.92
CA LEU A 280 -47.06 3.08 36.41
C LEU A 280 -46.41 4.31 37.02
N ALA A 281 -47.13 5.43 37.15
CA ALA A 281 -46.63 6.63 37.81
C ALA A 281 -46.26 6.38 39.29
N GLU A 282 -47.08 5.63 40.04
CA GLU A 282 -46.78 5.24 41.43
C GLU A 282 -45.44 4.48 41.53
N VAL A 283 -45.19 3.54 40.61
CA VAL A 283 -43.93 2.77 40.56
C VAL A 283 -42.75 3.66 40.18
N LEU A 284 -42.90 4.55 39.20
CA LEU A 284 -41.83 5.46 38.79
C LEU A 284 -41.44 6.39 39.94
N GLU A 285 -42.40 7.01 40.63
CA GLU A 285 -42.10 7.84 41.81
C GLU A 285 -41.37 7.06 42.91
N PHE A 286 -41.75 5.79 43.11
CA PHE A 286 -41.08 4.91 44.07
C PHE A 286 -39.62 4.63 43.69
N LEU A 287 -39.34 4.44 42.40
CA LEU A 287 -37.99 4.25 41.87
C LEU A 287 -37.15 5.54 41.95
N GLU A 288 -37.74 6.68 41.60
CA GLU A 288 -37.08 8.00 41.68
C GLU A 288 -36.68 8.32 43.12
N ARG A 289 -37.55 8.05 44.11
CA ARG A 289 -37.23 8.22 45.54
C ARG A 289 -36.06 7.36 46.01
N ARG A 290 -35.72 6.28 45.28
CA ARG A 290 -34.59 5.39 45.55
C ARG A 290 -33.36 5.72 44.69
N GLY A 291 -33.40 6.81 43.93
CA GLY A 291 -32.31 7.23 43.04
C GLY A 291 -32.13 6.33 41.82
N THR A 292 -33.13 5.51 41.47
CA THR A 292 -33.12 4.71 40.24
C THR A 292 -33.60 5.56 39.08
N PHE A 293 -32.85 5.60 37.98
CA PHE A 293 -33.29 6.32 36.79
C PHE A 293 -34.55 5.66 36.21
N CYS A 294 -35.56 6.45 35.95
CA CYS A 294 -36.72 6.01 35.19
C CYS A 294 -37.33 7.16 34.38
N ARG A 295 -37.99 6.83 33.28
CA ARG A 295 -38.59 7.81 32.37
C ARG A 295 -39.83 7.26 31.69
N MET A 296 -40.93 7.98 31.85
CA MET A 296 -42.15 7.76 31.07
C MET A 296 -41.91 8.13 29.59
N LEU A 297 -42.33 7.26 28.66
CA LEU A 297 -42.28 7.53 27.23
C LEU A 297 -43.55 8.28 26.80
N LYS A 298 -43.50 9.61 26.83
CA LYS A 298 -44.67 10.48 26.69
C LYS A 298 -45.45 10.29 25.39
N ASP A 299 -44.75 10.00 24.30
CA ASP A 299 -45.34 9.81 22.96
C ASP A 299 -45.91 8.40 22.75
N ILE A 300 -45.91 7.56 23.79
CA ILE A 300 -46.46 6.20 23.75
C ILE A 300 -47.64 6.14 24.73
N ASP A 301 -48.82 5.90 24.18
CA ASP A 301 -50.11 5.83 24.88
C ASP A 301 -50.73 4.43 24.85
N ILE A 302 -49.91 3.42 24.56
CA ILE A 302 -50.26 2.01 24.58
C ILE A 302 -49.32 1.29 25.56
N ALA A 303 -49.85 0.35 26.32
CA ALA A 303 -49.08 -0.56 27.15
C ALA A 303 -48.66 -1.80 26.34
N PHE A 304 -47.61 -1.67 25.52
CA PHE A 304 -47.10 -2.77 24.71
C PHE A 304 -46.63 -3.96 25.56
N HIS A 305 -46.74 -5.18 25.02
CA HIS A 305 -46.26 -6.41 25.67
C HIS A 305 -46.83 -6.62 27.08
N SER A 306 -48.14 -6.39 27.23
CA SER A 306 -48.85 -6.41 28.50
C SER A 306 -50.24 -7.05 28.35
N PRO A 307 -50.94 -7.35 29.47
CA PRO A 307 -52.33 -7.83 29.43
C PRO A 307 -53.30 -6.97 28.59
N GLN A 308 -52.98 -5.70 28.34
CA GLN A 308 -53.77 -4.86 27.44
C GLN A 308 -53.85 -5.42 26.01
N MET A 309 -52.92 -6.29 25.62
CA MET A 309 -52.92 -6.94 24.31
C MET A 309 -53.83 -8.18 24.26
N ASP A 310 -54.23 -8.76 25.40
CA ASP A 310 -55.01 -10.00 25.47
C ASP A 310 -56.31 -9.97 24.63
N PRO A 311 -57.12 -8.88 24.64
CA PRO A 311 -58.35 -8.81 23.85
C PRO A 311 -58.12 -8.76 22.33
N LEU A 312 -56.88 -8.58 21.88
CA LEU A 312 -56.51 -8.44 20.48
C LEU A 312 -55.98 -9.76 19.88
N LEU A 313 -55.64 -10.74 20.72
CA LEU A 313 -54.87 -11.92 20.31
C LEU A 313 -55.64 -12.83 19.36
N ASP A 314 -56.90 -13.13 19.66
CA ASP A 314 -57.70 -14.04 18.83
C ASP A 314 -57.89 -13.47 17.42
N GLU A 315 -58.27 -12.18 17.31
CA GLU A 315 -58.42 -11.51 16.01
C GLU A 315 -57.10 -11.41 15.25
N LEU A 316 -55.97 -11.17 15.96
CA LEU A 316 -54.65 -11.17 15.32
C LEU A 316 -54.32 -12.56 14.75
N ILE A 317 -54.41 -13.61 15.56
CA ILE A 317 -54.07 -14.98 15.15
C ILE A 317 -54.95 -15.40 13.96
N GLU A 318 -56.25 -15.14 14.02
CA GLU A 318 -57.17 -15.45 12.93
C GLU A 318 -56.82 -14.68 11.65
N SER A 319 -56.50 -13.38 11.76
CA SER A 319 -56.09 -12.56 10.62
C SER A 319 -54.77 -13.01 9.97
N LEU A 320 -53.96 -13.80 10.66
CA LEU A 320 -52.65 -14.27 10.20
C LEU A 320 -52.64 -15.76 9.82
N HIS A 321 -53.77 -16.48 9.88
CA HIS A 321 -53.82 -17.92 9.58
C HIS A 321 -53.28 -18.28 8.17
N GLY A 322 -53.28 -17.34 7.23
CA GLY A 322 -52.83 -17.58 5.85
C GLY A 322 -51.31 -17.54 5.64
N ILE A 323 -50.53 -16.94 6.54
CA ILE A 323 -49.10 -16.71 6.32
C ILE A 323 -48.33 -18.04 6.21
N GLN A 324 -47.24 -18.06 5.46
CA GLN A 324 -46.44 -19.27 5.20
C GLN A 324 -44.96 -19.06 5.61
N PRO A 325 -44.67 -19.09 6.93
CA PRO A 325 -43.30 -19.00 7.41
C PRO A 325 -42.48 -20.18 6.92
N ARG A 326 -41.22 -19.93 6.56
CA ARG A 326 -40.29 -20.93 6.04
C ARG A 326 -38.92 -20.77 6.68
N ALA A 327 -38.07 -21.78 6.50
CA ALA A 327 -36.66 -21.63 6.80
C ALA A 327 -36.04 -20.57 5.86
N GLY A 328 -35.55 -19.49 6.45
CA GLY A 328 -34.87 -18.39 5.77
C GLY A 328 -33.42 -18.74 5.43
N THR A 329 -32.78 -17.87 4.65
CA THR A 329 -31.35 -18.00 4.30
C THR A 329 -30.43 -17.37 5.35
N ILE A 330 -30.97 -16.48 6.20
CA ILE A 330 -30.22 -15.81 7.27
C ILE A 330 -30.85 -16.20 8.62
N PRO A 331 -30.07 -16.69 9.60
CA PRO A 331 -30.58 -17.00 10.93
C PRO A 331 -31.16 -15.77 11.66
N ILE A 332 -32.22 -16.00 12.44
CA ILE A 332 -32.95 -14.95 13.18
C ILE A 332 -32.77 -15.18 14.68
N PHE A 333 -32.22 -14.21 15.40
CA PHE A 333 -32.33 -14.20 16.85
C PHE A 333 -33.69 -13.65 17.26
N SER A 334 -34.52 -14.52 17.85
CA SER A 334 -35.85 -14.14 18.32
C SER A 334 -35.75 -13.43 19.65
N THR A 335 -36.32 -12.22 19.76
CA THR A 335 -36.35 -11.52 21.05
C THR A 335 -37.50 -11.98 21.94
N VAL A 336 -38.42 -12.80 21.44
CA VAL A 336 -39.46 -13.43 22.28
C VAL A 336 -38.89 -14.62 23.05
N THR A 337 -38.06 -15.43 22.39
CA THR A 337 -37.51 -16.67 22.96
C THR A 337 -36.06 -16.55 23.46
N GLY A 338 -35.32 -15.55 22.98
CA GLY A 338 -33.89 -15.38 23.27
C GLY A 338 -32.99 -16.40 22.57
N GLN A 339 -33.52 -17.12 21.58
CA GLN A 339 -32.83 -18.20 20.88
C GLN A 339 -32.67 -17.89 19.38
N LEU A 340 -31.78 -18.63 18.73
CA LEU A 340 -31.58 -18.60 17.28
C LEU A 340 -32.62 -19.48 16.59
N HIS A 341 -33.26 -18.96 15.55
CA HIS A 341 -34.30 -19.62 14.75
C HIS A 341 -33.95 -19.59 13.27
N ASP A 342 -34.44 -20.58 12.52
CA ASP A 342 -34.39 -20.58 11.06
C ASP A 342 -35.57 -19.82 10.42
N GLY A 343 -36.58 -19.44 11.22
CA GLY A 343 -37.76 -18.69 10.78
C GLY A 343 -39.00 -19.52 10.46
N SER A 344 -38.89 -20.86 10.40
CA SER A 344 -40.02 -21.74 10.07
C SER A 344 -41.12 -21.76 11.15
N GLY A 345 -40.77 -21.45 12.40
CA GLY A 345 -41.70 -21.37 13.54
C GLY A 345 -42.38 -20.01 13.74
N LEU A 346 -42.24 -19.05 12.83
CA LEU A 346 -42.78 -17.69 12.97
C LEU A 346 -44.23 -17.58 12.48
N ASP A 347 -45.07 -18.49 12.95
CA ASP A 347 -46.48 -18.61 12.58
C ASP A 347 -47.39 -17.56 13.25
N ALA A 348 -48.70 -17.64 12.98
CA ALA A 348 -49.70 -16.74 13.56
C ALA A 348 -49.66 -16.71 15.11
N HIS A 349 -49.39 -17.85 15.75
CA HIS A 349 -49.28 -17.94 17.21
C HIS A 349 -48.00 -17.28 17.72
N TYR A 350 -46.89 -17.41 16.99
CA TYR A 350 -45.67 -16.67 17.27
C TYR A 350 -45.92 -15.16 17.27
N TRP A 351 -46.65 -14.63 16.28
CA TRP A 351 -46.95 -13.19 16.22
C TRP A 351 -47.89 -12.72 17.32
N GLY A 352 -48.83 -13.57 17.76
CA GLY A 352 -49.61 -13.34 18.97
C GLY A 352 -48.73 -13.23 20.22
N ARG A 353 -47.74 -14.12 20.36
CA ARG A 353 -46.74 -14.05 21.43
C ARG A 353 -45.85 -12.82 21.29
N ASN A 354 -45.35 -12.48 20.12
CA ASN A 354 -44.54 -11.28 19.89
C ASN A 354 -45.31 -9.98 20.20
N LEU A 355 -46.65 -9.98 20.09
CA LEU A 355 -47.47 -8.84 20.51
C LEU A 355 -47.58 -8.73 22.04
N ARG A 356 -47.65 -9.88 22.72
CA ARG A 356 -48.09 -9.97 24.13
C ARG A 356 -46.96 -10.22 25.14
N GLU A 357 -46.02 -11.09 24.81
CA GLU A 357 -44.94 -11.53 25.69
C GLU A 357 -43.83 -10.49 25.77
N PRO A 358 -43.10 -10.39 26.89
CA PRO A 358 -41.98 -9.47 27.02
C PRO A 358 -40.87 -9.80 26.02
N PHE A 359 -40.32 -8.79 25.33
CA PHE A 359 -39.11 -9.00 24.53
C PHE A 359 -37.85 -9.04 25.43
N ILE A 360 -36.89 -9.90 25.13
CA ILE A 360 -35.65 -10.10 25.91
C ILE A 360 -34.40 -9.76 25.10
N PHE A 361 -34.37 -8.54 24.54
CA PHE A 361 -33.27 -8.06 23.69
C PHE A 361 -31.93 -8.05 24.43
N GLY A 362 -31.89 -7.67 25.71
CA GLY A 362 -30.65 -7.66 26.50
C GLY A 362 -29.96 -9.03 26.55
N ALA A 363 -30.69 -10.09 26.88
CA ALA A 363 -30.17 -11.46 26.91
C ALA A 363 -29.81 -11.96 25.49
N THR A 364 -30.63 -11.64 24.51
CA THR A 364 -30.40 -11.98 23.09
C THR A 364 -29.12 -11.34 22.57
N PHE A 365 -28.85 -10.08 22.93
CA PHE A 365 -27.61 -9.38 22.56
C PHE A 365 -26.38 -10.03 23.18
N GLN A 366 -26.45 -10.46 24.44
CA GLN A 366 -25.36 -11.20 25.09
C GLN A 366 -25.10 -12.56 24.41
N GLU A 367 -26.14 -13.23 23.90
CA GLU A 367 -25.97 -14.44 23.08
C GLU A 367 -25.24 -14.15 21.77
N MET A 368 -25.61 -13.08 21.05
CA MET A 368 -24.91 -12.68 19.83
C MET A 368 -23.41 -12.44 20.07
N LEU A 369 -23.06 -11.74 21.16
CA LEU A 369 -21.66 -11.53 21.55
C LEU A 369 -20.92 -12.84 21.81
N ARG A 370 -21.56 -13.81 22.48
CA ARG A 370 -20.99 -15.15 22.73
C ARG A 370 -20.78 -15.96 21.44
N GLN A 371 -21.45 -15.59 20.35
CA GLN A 371 -21.26 -16.17 19.02
C GLN A 371 -20.28 -15.36 18.13
N ASN A 372 -19.47 -14.49 18.74
CA ASN A 372 -18.45 -13.65 18.10
C ASN A 372 -19.02 -12.66 17.06
N ILE A 373 -20.24 -12.18 17.27
CA ILE A 373 -20.80 -11.07 16.49
C ILE A 373 -20.38 -9.77 17.14
N ALA A 374 -19.62 -8.94 16.42
CA ALA A 374 -19.05 -7.70 16.96
C ALA A 374 -19.44 -6.45 16.17
N THR A 375 -20.10 -6.59 15.02
CA THR A 375 -20.56 -5.47 14.20
C THR A 375 -22.08 -5.47 14.13
N PHE A 376 -22.71 -4.39 14.61
CA PHE A 376 -24.15 -4.25 14.65
C PHE A 376 -24.57 -3.04 13.82
N VAL A 377 -25.32 -3.29 12.75
CA VAL A 377 -25.91 -2.23 11.92
C VAL A 377 -27.37 -2.08 12.31
N GLU A 378 -27.71 -0.98 12.96
CA GLU A 378 -29.11 -0.64 13.25
C GLU A 378 -29.79 -0.21 11.95
N VAL A 379 -30.68 -1.06 11.46
CA VAL A 379 -31.52 -0.84 10.29
C VAL A 379 -32.80 -0.18 10.77
N SER A 380 -32.80 1.15 10.76
CA SER A 380 -33.91 1.96 11.26
C SER A 380 -33.92 3.38 10.69
N PRO A 381 -35.08 4.06 10.71
CA PRO A 381 -35.16 5.48 10.36
C PRO A 381 -34.41 6.41 11.33
N HIS A 382 -34.15 5.96 12.57
CA HIS A 382 -33.36 6.65 13.58
C HIS A 382 -32.84 5.66 14.63
N PRO A 383 -31.58 5.75 15.08
CA PRO A 383 -30.99 4.77 15.97
C PRO A 383 -31.48 4.95 17.41
N VAL A 384 -32.44 4.13 17.82
CA VAL A 384 -33.00 4.10 19.18
C VAL A 384 -32.37 3.00 20.03
N LEU A 385 -31.77 1.98 19.42
CA LEU A 385 -31.09 0.88 20.11
C LEU A 385 -29.58 1.09 20.27
N GLY A 386 -29.01 2.11 19.61
CA GLY A 386 -27.59 2.38 19.67
C GLY A 386 -26.99 2.46 21.08
N MET A 387 -27.69 3.13 22.02
CA MET A 387 -27.24 3.21 23.42
C MET A 387 -27.39 1.86 24.13
N VAL A 388 -28.47 1.15 23.87
CA VAL A 388 -28.78 -0.17 24.45
C VAL A 388 -27.69 -1.19 24.08
N MET A 389 -27.30 -1.24 22.81
CA MET A 389 -26.23 -2.13 22.33
C MET A 389 -24.86 -1.75 22.92
N ARG A 390 -24.56 -0.45 23.08
CA ARG A 390 -23.32 0.00 23.74
C ARG A 390 -23.26 -0.42 25.21
N GLN A 391 -24.35 -0.28 25.95
CA GLN A 391 -24.43 -0.81 27.32
C GLN A 391 -24.21 -2.34 27.36
N GLY A 392 -24.75 -3.07 26.38
CA GLY A 392 -24.53 -4.51 26.24
C GLY A 392 -23.05 -4.87 26.01
N LEU A 393 -22.34 -4.10 25.17
CA LEU A 393 -20.90 -4.26 24.93
C LEU A 393 -20.08 -3.95 26.19
N GLU A 394 -20.39 -2.85 26.87
CA GLU A 394 -19.73 -2.44 28.12
C GLU A 394 -19.90 -3.50 29.21
N HIS A 395 -21.12 -4.02 29.38
CA HIS A 395 -21.43 -5.07 30.34
C HIS A 395 -20.64 -6.36 30.08
N ALA A 396 -20.52 -6.75 28.80
CA ALA A 396 -19.74 -7.92 28.39
C ALA A 396 -18.22 -7.68 28.38
N GLN A 397 -17.78 -6.44 28.62
CA GLN A 397 -16.38 -6.00 28.41
C GLN A 397 -15.87 -6.36 27.00
N ALA A 398 -16.77 -6.32 26.01
CA ALA A 398 -16.50 -6.70 24.63
C ALA A 398 -16.21 -5.46 23.77
N SER A 399 -15.30 -5.62 22.81
CA SER A 399 -15.11 -4.62 21.76
C SER A 399 -16.07 -4.89 20.61
N GLY A 400 -16.72 -3.85 20.10
CA GLY A 400 -17.66 -3.97 18.99
C GLY A 400 -18.06 -2.62 18.42
N GLN A 401 -18.68 -2.65 17.24
CA GLN A 401 -19.17 -1.48 16.53
C GLN A 401 -20.69 -1.45 16.52
N VAL A 402 -21.24 -0.29 16.86
CA VAL A 402 -22.68 -0.01 16.77
C VAL A 402 -22.88 1.12 15.77
N LEU A 403 -23.47 0.77 14.62
CA LEU A 403 -23.61 1.61 13.45
C LEU A 403 -25.09 1.89 13.17
N ALA A 404 -25.38 3.00 12.50
CA ALA A 404 -26.75 3.43 12.24
C ALA A 404 -26.96 3.63 10.74
N SER A 405 -28.13 3.25 10.23
CA SER A 405 -28.46 3.44 8.82
C SER A 405 -28.87 4.89 8.53
N LEU A 406 -29.80 5.44 9.32
CA LEU A 406 -30.28 6.82 9.19
C LEU A 406 -30.18 7.55 10.52
N ARG A 407 -30.28 8.88 10.48
CA ARG A 407 -30.44 9.73 11.66
C ARG A 407 -31.49 10.78 11.36
N ARG A 408 -32.20 11.20 12.40
CA ARG A 408 -33.24 12.23 12.28
C ARG A 408 -32.55 13.55 11.92
N ASP A 409 -33.19 14.34 11.08
CA ASP A 409 -32.72 15.68 10.66
C ASP A 409 -31.32 15.66 10.00
N SER A 410 -30.90 14.50 9.47
CA SER A 410 -29.63 14.30 8.78
C SER A 410 -29.91 13.77 7.37
N ALA A 411 -29.08 14.13 6.39
CA ALA A 411 -29.19 13.52 5.07
C ALA A 411 -28.91 12.01 5.14
N GLY A 412 -29.83 11.23 4.59
CA GLY A 412 -29.82 9.77 4.65
C GLY A 412 -28.61 9.20 3.93
N ARG A 413 -28.33 9.65 2.70
CA ARG A 413 -27.19 9.14 1.92
C ARG A 413 -25.85 9.44 2.62
N ALA A 414 -25.68 10.64 3.18
CA ALA A 414 -24.47 10.99 3.93
C ALA A 414 -24.29 10.10 5.18
N THR A 415 -25.38 9.80 5.90
CA THR A 415 -25.36 8.91 7.07
C THR A 415 -24.96 7.49 6.69
N LEU A 416 -25.57 6.96 5.62
CA LEU A 416 -25.25 5.64 5.07
C LEU A 416 -23.79 5.56 4.62
N LEU A 417 -23.29 6.55 3.87
CA LEU A 417 -21.88 6.60 3.47
C LEU A 417 -20.95 6.66 4.68
N GLY A 418 -21.32 7.36 5.75
CA GLY A 418 -20.53 7.41 6.99
C GLY A 418 -20.45 6.04 7.69
N THR A 419 -21.54 5.29 7.69
CA THR A 419 -21.55 3.90 8.19
C THR A 419 -20.76 2.96 7.26
N LEU A 420 -20.91 3.10 5.94
CA LEU A 420 -20.13 2.36 4.95
C LEU A 420 -18.63 2.63 5.08
N ALA A 421 -18.23 3.87 5.40
CA ALA A 421 -16.84 4.25 5.65
C ALA A 421 -16.23 3.44 6.81
N LYS A 422 -17.00 3.25 7.89
CA LYS A 422 -16.58 2.47 9.07
C LYS A 422 -16.47 0.98 8.75
N LEU A 423 -17.46 0.43 8.05
CA LEU A 423 -17.44 -0.97 7.59
C LEU A 423 -16.23 -1.22 6.67
N TYR A 424 -15.99 -0.32 5.70
CA TYR A 424 -14.80 -0.37 4.85
C TYR A 424 -13.51 -0.34 5.66
N ALA A 425 -13.39 0.59 6.60
CA ALA A 425 -12.18 0.78 7.40
C ALA A 425 -11.82 -0.48 8.19
N THR A 426 -12.81 -1.26 8.63
CA THR A 426 -12.60 -2.52 9.35
C THR A 426 -12.51 -3.76 8.46
N GLY A 427 -12.50 -3.60 7.14
CA GLY A 427 -12.15 -4.69 6.23
C GLY A 427 -13.29 -5.27 5.42
N GLN A 428 -14.53 -4.81 5.62
CA GLN A 428 -15.71 -5.35 4.94
C GLN A 428 -15.62 -5.18 3.43
N ASP A 429 -16.12 -6.18 2.71
CA ASP A 429 -16.09 -6.21 1.26
C ASP A 429 -17.32 -5.47 0.70
N ILE A 430 -17.06 -4.48 -0.15
CA ILE A 430 -18.07 -3.55 -0.64
C ILE A 430 -18.19 -3.68 -2.15
N SER A 431 -19.43 -3.75 -2.63
CA SER A 431 -19.77 -3.68 -4.04
C SER A 431 -19.74 -2.23 -4.53
N TRP A 432 -18.55 -1.66 -4.68
CA TRP A 432 -18.36 -0.23 -4.98
C TRP A 432 -19.12 0.28 -6.20
N GLN A 433 -19.32 -0.57 -7.22
CA GLN A 433 -20.07 -0.20 -8.42
C GLN A 433 -21.56 0.04 -8.14
N ALA A 434 -22.11 -0.50 -7.06
CA ALA A 434 -23.48 -0.26 -6.61
C ALA A 434 -23.61 1.00 -5.75
N VAL A 435 -22.50 1.46 -5.13
CA VAL A 435 -22.47 2.64 -4.28
C VAL A 435 -22.36 3.91 -5.11
N SER A 436 -21.46 3.92 -6.10
CA SER A 436 -21.22 5.07 -6.96
C SER A 436 -20.83 4.66 -8.38
N GLN A 437 -21.15 5.54 -9.32
CA GLN A 437 -20.83 5.43 -10.74
C GLN A 437 -20.18 6.75 -11.16
N GLY A 438 -19.24 6.69 -12.10
CA GLY A 438 -18.52 7.88 -12.54
C GLY A 438 -17.52 7.58 -13.64
N GLN A 439 -16.80 8.61 -14.08
CA GLN A 439 -15.71 8.47 -15.02
C GLN A 439 -14.39 8.24 -14.28
N VAL A 440 -13.52 7.43 -14.88
CA VAL A 440 -12.18 7.17 -14.33
C VAL A 440 -11.29 8.37 -14.58
N VAL A 441 -10.73 8.94 -13.51
CA VAL A 441 -9.80 10.08 -13.58
C VAL A 441 -8.41 9.71 -13.08
N PRO A 442 -7.34 10.41 -13.52
CA PRO A 442 -6.02 10.22 -12.94
C PRO A 442 -6.03 10.58 -11.44
N LEU A 443 -5.56 9.66 -10.59
CA LEU A 443 -5.35 9.90 -9.16
C LEU A 443 -3.86 9.76 -8.83
N PRO A 444 -3.40 10.30 -7.68
CA PRO A 444 -2.02 10.13 -7.24
C PRO A 444 -1.56 8.67 -7.29
N ALA A 445 -0.30 8.47 -7.67
CA ALA A 445 0.33 7.16 -7.66
C ALA A 445 0.42 6.61 -6.23
N TYR A 446 0.60 5.29 -6.12
CA TYR A 446 0.77 4.64 -4.81
C TYR A 446 2.11 5.08 -4.17
N ALA A 447 2.07 5.46 -2.90
CA ALA A 447 3.21 5.85 -2.08
C ALA A 447 4.03 4.62 -1.68
N TRP A 448 4.81 4.11 -2.64
CA TRP A 448 5.71 2.98 -2.42
C TRP A 448 6.74 3.31 -1.34
N GLN A 449 6.82 2.44 -0.33
CA GLN A 449 7.87 2.49 0.69
C GLN A 449 9.13 1.87 0.08
N HIS A 450 9.98 2.72 -0.48
CA HIS A 450 11.14 2.29 -1.25
C HIS A 450 12.26 1.78 -0.36
N ASP A 451 12.38 0.47 -0.28
CA ASP A 451 13.56 -0.22 0.26
C ASP A 451 14.38 -0.83 -0.89
N ARG A 452 15.71 -0.77 -0.77
CA ARG A 452 16.63 -1.26 -1.81
C ARG A 452 16.84 -2.77 -1.68
N PHE A 453 15.93 -3.54 -2.27
CA PHE A 453 16.07 -5.00 -2.36
C PHE A 453 16.63 -5.42 -3.73
N TRP A 454 17.96 -5.45 -3.85
CA TRP A 454 18.64 -5.99 -5.03
C TRP A 454 19.22 -7.37 -4.73
N TYR A 455 18.74 -8.41 -5.43
CA TYR A 455 19.37 -9.72 -5.39
C TYR A 455 20.54 -9.74 -6.38
N TYR A 456 21.76 -9.71 -5.84
CA TYR A 456 22.96 -9.97 -6.61
C TYR A 456 23.29 -11.45 -6.48
N GLY A 457 22.98 -12.23 -7.52
CA GLY A 457 23.35 -13.64 -7.55
C GLY A 457 24.86 -13.79 -7.32
N GLY A 458 25.25 -14.33 -6.17
CA GLY A 458 26.63 -14.57 -5.79
C GLY A 458 27.47 -13.32 -5.51
N GLY A 459 27.34 -12.72 -4.32
CA GLY A 459 28.42 -12.00 -3.63
C GLY A 459 29.10 -10.80 -4.32
N GLN A 460 28.62 -10.32 -5.47
CA GLN A 460 29.18 -9.17 -6.17
C GLN A 460 28.11 -8.13 -6.42
N ARG A 461 28.25 -6.94 -5.81
CA ARG A 461 27.56 -5.73 -6.27
C ARG A 461 27.89 -5.52 -7.75
N PRO A 462 26.91 -5.34 -8.65
CA PRO A 462 27.15 -5.09 -10.05
C PRO A 462 27.65 -3.64 -10.16
N ALA A 463 28.93 -3.51 -10.45
CA ALA A 463 29.42 -2.42 -11.27
C ALA A 463 28.46 -2.27 -12.46
N ARG A 464 28.05 -1.03 -12.71
CA ARG A 464 26.99 -0.61 -13.63
C ARG A 464 27.21 -1.24 -15.01
N ARG A 465 26.56 -2.37 -15.29
CA ARG A 465 26.67 -3.07 -16.59
C ARG A 465 26.10 -2.17 -17.68
N VAL A 466 26.99 -1.49 -18.41
CA VAL A 466 26.71 -1.03 -19.78
C VAL A 466 26.39 -2.28 -20.59
N ALA A 467 25.12 -2.43 -20.97
CA ALA A 467 24.66 -3.57 -21.74
C ALA A 467 25.39 -3.62 -23.10
N SER A 468 25.87 -4.81 -23.48
CA SER A 468 26.03 -5.17 -24.88
C SER A 468 26.20 -6.68 -25.01
N ALA A 469 25.20 -7.29 -25.65
CA ALA A 469 25.26 -8.63 -26.21
C ALA A 469 26.31 -8.69 -27.32
N THR A 470 27.23 -9.66 -27.26
CA THR A 470 27.85 -10.40 -28.38
C THR A 470 29.00 -11.27 -27.82
N GLY A 471 28.97 -12.56 -28.14
CA GLY A 471 29.73 -13.62 -27.48
C GLY A 471 31.18 -13.80 -27.94
N HIS A 472 32.04 -12.81 -27.77
CA HIS A 472 33.50 -12.97 -27.86
C HIS A 472 34.16 -12.49 -26.56
N ARG A 473 35.12 -13.28 -26.04
CA ARG A 473 35.84 -13.02 -24.78
C ARG A 473 36.57 -11.66 -24.91
N ARG A 474 36.01 -10.59 -24.35
CA ARG A 474 36.56 -9.23 -24.44
C ARG A 474 37.91 -9.13 -23.71
N HIS A 475 38.77 -8.25 -24.20
CA HIS A 475 40.06 -7.93 -23.58
C HIS A 475 39.86 -7.35 -22.16
N PRO A 476 40.61 -7.80 -21.14
CA PRO A 476 40.39 -7.42 -19.74
C PRO A 476 40.38 -5.92 -19.44
N LEU A 477 41.23 -5.16 -20.14
CA LEU A 477 41.39 -3.72 -19.93
C LEU A 477 40.49 -2.85 -20.82
N LEU A 478 40.10 -3.33 -22.01
CA LEU A 478 39.57 -2.47 -23.07
C LEU A 478 38.10 -2.08 -22.85
N GLY A 479 37.31 -2.99 -22.29
CA GLY A 479 35.90 -2.74 -21.99
C GLY A 479 35.00 -2.75 -23.23
N SER A 480 34.06 -1.81 -23.29
CA SER A 480 33.02 -1.74 -24.33
C SER A 480 33.26 -0.56 -25.28
N PRO A 481 33.05 -0.72 -26.60
CA PRO A 481 33.05 0.42 -27.51
C PRO A 481 31.88 1.36 -27.19
N VAL A 482 32.13 2.67 -27.28
CA VAL A 482 31.15 3.75 -27.14
C VAL A 482 30.97 4.40 -28.50
N MET A 483 29.73 4.41 -29.01
CA MET A 483 29.42 5.04 -30.29
C MET A 483 29.37 6.56 -30.14
N PHE A 484 30.20 7.28 -30.90
CA PHE A 484 30.13 8.73 -31.01
C PHE A 484 29.89 9.13 -32.47
N ALA A 485 28.63 9.37 -32.81
CA ALA A 485 28.18 9.56 -34.21
C ALA A 485 28.76 10.81 -34.89
N LEU A 486 29.19 11.82 -34.11
CA LEU A 486 29.67 13.10 -34.62
C LEU A 486 31.17 13.13 -34.94
N ALA A 487 31.93 12.08 -34.60
CA ALA A 487 33.36 11.98 -34.95
C ALA A 487 33.64 10.61 -35.61
N PRO A 488 33.40 10.48 -36.92
CA PRO A 488 33.49 9.19 -37.62
C PRO A 488 34.90 8.61 -37.68
N ASN A 489 35.94 9.44 -37.54
CA ASN A 489 37.35 9.05 -37.48
C ASN A 489 37.85 8.75 -36.06
N THR A 490 36.96 8.82 -35.05
CA THR A 490 37.29 8.58 -33.65
C THR A 490 36.57 7.32 -33.16
N ARG A 491 37.30 6.49 -32.41
CA ARG A 491 36.78 5.33 -31.70
C ARG A 491 37.07 5.47 -30.22
N ILE A 492 36.08 5.13 -29.42
CA ILE A 492 36.15 5.27 -27.96
C ILE A 492 35.80 3.90 -27.38
N TRP A 493 36.59 3.45 -26.41
CA TRP A 493 36.26 2.33 -25.56
C TRP A 493 36.22 2.79 -24.12
N GLN A 494 35.30 2.23 -23.35
CA GLN A 494 35.11 2.53 -21.95
C GLN A 494 35.19 1.25 -21.11
N SER A 495 35.99 1.31 -20.06
CA SER A 495 36.14 0.27 -19.04
C SER A 495 36.11 0.88 -17.63
N GLU A 496 36.15 0.01 -16.63
CA GLU A 496 36.08 0.41 -15.23
C GLU A 496 37.24 -0.24 -14.47
N PHE A 497 38.05 0.58 -13.81
CA PHE A 497 39.19 0.13 -13.01
C PHE A 497 38.90 0.32 -11.53
N SER A 498 39.27 -0.66 -10.73
CA SER A 498 39.15 -0.69 -9.27
C SER A 498 40.39 -1.38 -8.69
N ALA A 499 40.55 -1.36 -7.36
CA ALA A 499 41.63 -2.07 -6.70
C ALA A 499 41.69 -3.57 -7.08
N ALA A 500 40.54 -4.21 -7.32
CA ALA A 500 40.47 -5.65 -7.62
C ALA A 500 40.39 -5.99 -9.12
N ALA A 501 40.01 -5.04 -9.98
CA ALA A 501 39.68 -5.31 -11.38
C ALA A 501 40.14 -4.18 -12.32
N PRO A 502 40.72 -4.49 -13.51
CA PRO A 502 41.23 -5.81 -13.92
C PRO A 502 42.31 -6.35 -12.95
N ALA A 503 42.66 -7.63 -13.04
CA ALA A 503 43.14 -8.37 -11.87
C ALA A 503 44.33 -7.72 -11.13
N ALA A 504 44.17 -7.64 -9.81
CA ALA A 504 45.21 -7.31 -8.84
C ALA A 504 45.89 -5.93 -9.01
N MET A 505 45.16 -4.90 -9.43
CA MET A 505 45.67 -3.51 -9.44
C MET A 505 46.14 -3.05 -8.05
N SER A 506 45.52 -3.54 -6.98
CA SER A 506 45.89 -3.27 -5.58
C SER A 506 47.34 -3.60 -5.20
N ASP A 507 47.98 -4.47 -5.99
CA ASP A 507 49.35 -4.92 -5.78
C ASP A 507 50.36 -4.01 -6.48
N HIS A 508 49.93 -3.05 -7.31
CA HIS A 508 50.84 -2.04 -7.86
C HIS A 508 50.78 -0.77 -6.99
N ARG A 509 51.59 -0.74 -5.92
CA ARG A 509 51.64 0.38 -4.98
C ARG A 509 52.88 1.24 -5.11
N VAL A 510 52.66 2.54 -5.20
CA VAL A 510 53.70 3.57 -5.22
C VAL A 510 53.48 4.47 -3.99
N GLN A 511 54.44 4.48 -3.09
CA GLN A 511 54.39 5.20 -1.81
C GLN A 511 53.09 4.94 -1.03
N GLY A 512 52.66 3.67 -1.01
CA GLY A 512 51.43 3.24 -0.33
C GLY A 512 50.13 3.41 -1.11
N ALA A 513 50.09 4.22 -2.17
CA ALA A 513 48.88 4.42 -2.98
C ALA A 513 48.77 3.40 -4.13
N ILE A 514 47.55 2.99 -4.48
CA ILE A 514 47.28 2.14 -5.65
C ILE A 514 47.39 3.00 -6.91
N VAL A 515 48.35 2.67 -7.77
CA VAL A 515 48.60 3.40 -9.02
C VAL A 515 48.44 2.45 -10.19
N VAL A 516 47.68 2.82 -11.22
CA VAL A 516 47.61 2.03 -12.45
C VAL A 516 48.98 2.06 -13.14
N PRO A 517 49.60 0.90 -13.43
CA PRO A 517 50.95 0.86 -14.01
C PRO A 517 50.95 1.43 -15.43
N GLY A 518 52.04 2.08 -15.82
CA GLY A 518 52.24 2.53 -17.20
C GLY A 518 52.15 1.37 -18.21
N ALA A 519 52.53 0.16 -17.79
CA ALA A 519 52.37 -1.07 -18.57
C ALA A 519 50.91 -1.36 -18.97
N ALA A 520 49.93 -1.02 -18.11
CA ALA A 520 48.52 -1.20 -18.43
C ALA A 520 48.05 -0.24 -19.52
N TYR A 521 48.60 0.97 -19.61
CA TYR A 521 48.28 1.92 -20.69
C TYR A 521 48.73 1.40 -22.06
N LEU A 522 49.91 0.79 -22.12
CA LEU A 522 50.46 0.22 -23.35
C LEU A 522 49.65 -0.97 -23.82
N GLU A 523 49.30 -1.86 -22.88
CA GLU A 523 48.44 -3.00 -23.15
C GLU A 523 47.03 -2.55 -23.61
N LEU A 524 46.47 -1.52 -22.97
CA LEU A 524 45.19 -0.93 -23.37
C LEU A 524 45.24 -0.35 -24.80
N ALA A 525 46.34 0.33 -25.16
CA ALA A 525 46.54 0.88 -26.49
C ALA A 525 46.74 -0.20 -27.57
N LEU A 526 47.50 -1.27 -27.26
CA LEU A 526 47.66 -2.43 -28.15
C LEU A 526 46.33 -3.17 -28.34
N ALA A 527 45.54 -3.33 -27.28
CA ALA A 527 44.22 -3.93 -27.34
C ALA A 527 43.26 -3.11 -28.22
N ALA A 528 43.27 -1.78 -28.09
CA ALA A 528 42.47 -0.91 -28.95
C ALA A 528 42.92 -0.99 -30.42
N ALA A 529 44.23 -1.05 -30.68
CA ALA A 529 44.76 -1.23 -32.03
C ALA A 529 44.31 -2.56 -32.65
N HIS A 530 44.27 -3.63 -31.86
CA HIS A 530 43.78 -4.93 -32.32
C HIS A 530 42.27 -4.94 -32.60
N ASP A 531 41.46 -4.31 -31.73
CA ASP A 531 40.01 -4.20 -31.93
C ASP A 531 39.66 -3.38 -33.19
N LEU A 532 40.54 -2.44 -33.57
CA LEU A 532 40.49 -1.72 -34.84
C LEU A 532 40.88 -2.58 -36.06
N GLY A 533 41.33 -3.82 -35.86
CA GLY A 533 41.82 -4.70 -36.92
C GLY A 533 43.19 -4.31 -37.47
N LEU A 534 44.02 -3.59 -36.71
CA LEU A 534 45.35 -3.19 -37.15
C LEU A 534 46.34 -4.34 -37.00
N ASP A 535 46.94 -4.75 -38.12
CA ASP A 535 48.00 -5.76 -38.14
C ASP A 535 49.35 -5.16 -37.70
N HIS A 536 50.04 -5.89 -36.81
CA HIS A 536 51.36 -5.53 -36.26
C HIS A 536 51.49 -4.08 -35.76
N PRO A 537 50.66 -3.66 -34.77
CA PRO A 537 50.70 -2.29 -34.29
C PRO A 537 52.01 -1.99 -33.57
N ALA A 538 52.51 -0.77 -33.78
CA ALA A 538 53.58 -0.18 -32.97
C ALA A 538 53.05 1.06 -32.25
N LEU A 539 53.39 1.18 -30.96
CA LEU A 539 53.18 2.42 -30.22
C LEU A 539 54.41 3.30 -30.40
N GLU A 540 54.23 4.59 -30.67
CA GLU A 540 55.30 5.58 -30.82
C GLU A 540 54.99 6.80 -29.94
N ASP A 541 56.04 7.42 -29.40
CA ASP A 541 55.97 8.68 -28.65
C ASP A 541 54.93 8.67 -27.52
N VAL A 542 54.89 7.58 -26.74
CA VAL A 542 53.96 7.45 -25.62
C VAL A 542 54.44 8.32 -24.47
N THR A 543 53.59 9.22 -23.98
CA THR A 543 53.85 10.02 -22.78
C THR A 543 52.88 9.66 -21.67
N PHE A 544 53.37 9.60 -20.44
CA PHE A 544 52.58 9.42 -19.22
C PHE A 544 52.44 10.78 -18.54
N GLU A 545 51.29 11.41 -18.73
CA GLU A 545 51.02 12.80 -18.37
C GLU A 545 50.72 12.93 -16.87
N GLN A 546 49.94 12.00 -16.32
CA GLN A 546 49.56 12.03 -14.91
C GLN A 546 49.33 10.62 -14.36
N ALA A 547 49.84 10.36 -13.15
CA ALA A 547 49.59 9.10 -12.44
C ALA A 547 48.09 8.90 -12.15
N PHE A 548 47.60 7.70 -12.40
CA PHE A 548 46.21 7.34 -12.15
C PHE A 548 46.09 6.59 -10.84
N PHE A 549 45.65 7.31 -9.80
CA PHE A 549 45.39 6.76 -8.48
C PHE A 549 44.00 6.12 -8.42
N LEU A 550 43.94 4.88 -7.98
CA LEU A 550 42.68 4.19 -7.70
C LEU A 550 42.35 4.29 -6.20
N PRO A 551 41.07 4.47 -5.85
CA PRO A 551 40.66 4.39 -4.46
C PRO A 551 40.76 2.94 -3.96
N GLU A 552 40.96 2.77 -2.65
CA GLU A 552 40.92 1.45 -2.00
C GLU A 552 39.54 0.78 -2.16
N GLU A 553 38.46 1.59 -2.13
CA GLU A 553 37.10 1.16 -2.37
C GLU A 553 36.45 1.89 -3.55
N GLY A 554 35.68 1.16 -4.35
CA GLY A 554 35.02 1.69 -5.53
C GLY A 554 35.88 1.62 -6.78
N SER A 555 35.49 2.39 -7.79
CA SER A 555 36.06 2.30 -9.13
C SER A 555 36.11 3.66 -9.83
N ARG A 556 36.79 3.67 -10.97
CA ARG A 556 36.92 4.82 -11.87
C ARG A 556 36.66 4.36 -13.30
N LEU A 557 35.84 5.12 -14.02
CA LEU A 557 35.65 4.90 -15.45
C LEU A 557 36.87 5.39 -16.20
N VAL A 558 37.31 4.60 -17.16
CA VAL A 558 38.47 4.84 -18.00
C VAL A 558 38.02 4.81 -19.45
N GLN A 559 38.50 5.76 -20.24
CA GLN A 559 38.29 5.79 -21.67
C GLN A 559 39.64 5.77 -22.40
N ILE A 560 39.73 4.94 -23.43
CA ILE A 560 40.73 5.11 -24.48
C ILE A 560 40.05 5.64 -25.72
N ILE A 561 40.58 6.74 -26.24
CA ILE A 561 40.11 7.43 -27.43
C ILE A 561 41.19 7.26 -28.48
N VAL A 562 40.86 6.68 -29.63
CA VAL A 562 41.75 6.55 -30.79
C VAL A 562 41.17 7.35 -31.94
N THR A 563 41.95 8.28 -32.48
CA THR A 563 41.56 9.13 -33.60
C THR A 563 42.50 8.90 -34.77
N SER A 564 41.94 8.52 -35.92
CA SER A 564 42.71 8.35 -37.15
C SER A 564 43.18 9.71 -37.68
N GLU A 565 44.50 9.86 -37.86
CA GLU A 565 45.14 11.08 -38.38
C GLU A 565 45.56 10.91 -39.84
N ALA A 566 46.00 9.70 -40.22
CA ALA A 566 46.38 9.32 -41.57
C ALA A 566 46.11 7.81 -41.81
N ALA A 567 46.39 7.34 -43.03
CA ALA A 567 46.15 5.96 -43.43
C ALA A 567 47.00 4.91 -42.70
N ASP A 568 48.15 5.29 -42.12
CA ASP A 568 49.08 4.43 -41.37
C ASP A 568 49.26 4.88 -39.91
N ARG A 569 48.54 5.91 -39.47
CA ARG A 569 48.77 6.61 -38.20
C ARG A 569 47.48 7.05 -37.51
N SER A 570 47.37 6.73 -36.23
CA SER A 570 46.32 7.22 -35.33
C SER A 570 46.90 7.77 -34.04
N ALA A 571 46.30 8.80 -33.46
CA ALA A 571 46.62 9.24 -32.10
C ALA A 571 45.74 8.50 -31.09
N PHE A 572 46.27 8.21 -29.91
CA PHE A 572 45.48 7.69 -28.79
C PHE A 572 45.64 8.54 -27.53
N GLN A 573 44.58 8.58 -26.72
CA GLN A 573 44.55 9.21 -25.40
C GLN A 573 43.84 8.30 -24.41
N ILE A 574 44.34 8.21 -23.19
CA ILE A 574 43.76 7.42 -22.10
C ILE A 574 43.40 8.39 -20.97
N LEU A 575 42.12 8.41 -20.62
CA LEU A 575 41.55 9.34 -19.65
C LEU A 575 40.76 8.61 -18.58
N SER A 576 40.72 9.18 -17.37
CA SER A 576 39.71 8.82 -16.36
C SER A 576 38.61 9.87 -16.31
N LEU A 577 37.38 9.42 -16.07
CA LEU A 577 36.23 10.30 -15.89
C LEU A 577 36.06 10.67 -14.42
N PRO A 578 35.48 11.85 -14.12
CA PRO A 578 35.16 12.24 -12.75
C PRO A 578 34.19 11.23 -12.09
N PRO A 579 34.22 11.10 -10.76
CA PRO A 579 33.27 10.24 -10.05
C PRO A 579 31.84 10.82 -10.14
N GLU A 580 30.83 9.95 -10.01
CA GLU A 580 29.41 10.30 -10.25
C GLU A 580 28.86 11.39 -9.31
N ASP A 581 29.45 11.53 -8.12
CA ASP A 581 29.13 12.52 -7.10
C ASP A 581 29.80 13.89 -7.34
N ALA A 582 30.71 13.97 -8.30
CA ALA A 582 31.36 15.21 -8.73
C ALA A 582 31.37 15.36 -10.27
N PRO A 583 30.20 15.34 -10.94
CA PRO A 583 30.11 15.32 -12.41
C PRO A 583 30.62 16.61 -13.08
N GLN A 584 30.85 17.66 -12.29
CA GLN A 584 31.39 18.95 -12.75
C GLN A 584 32.93 18.96 -12.85
N ALA A 585 33.62 17.93 -12.33
CA ALA A 585 35.08 17.83 -12.46
C ALA A 585 35.49 17.43 -13.89
N ALA A 586 36.64 17.92 -14.35
CA ALA A 586 37.16 17.59 -15.67
C ALA A 586 37.71 16.16 -15.72
N ALA A 587 37.63 15.52 -16.89
CA ALA A 587 38.34 14.27 -17.16
C ALA A 587 39.87 14.48 -17.07
N ILE A 588 40.58 13.48 -16.55
CA ILE A 588 42.04 13.55 -16.35
C ILE A 588 42.73 12.74 -17.44
N LEU A 589 43.63 13.37 -18.19
CA LEU A 589 44.47 12.71 -19.18
C LEU A 589 45.66 12.02 -18.49
N HIS A 590 45.76 10.70 -18.64
CA HIS A 590 46.82 9.90 -18.02
C HIS A 590 47.95 9.55 -18.99
N ALA A 591 47.61 9.22 -20.23
CA ALA A 591 48.59 8.87 -21.25
C ALA A 591 48.13 9.27 -22.64
N ARG A 592 49.07 9.54 -23.53
CA ARG A 592 48.82 9.73 -24.97
C ARG A 592 49.98 9.18 -25.79
N GLY A 593 49.74 8.94 -27.06
CA GLY A 593 50.79 8.52 -28.00
C GLY A 593 50.25 8.32 -29.40
N SER A 594 51.09 7.77 -30.29
CA SER A 594 50.72 7.42 -31.66
C SER A 594 50.69 5.90 -31.85
N LEU A 595 49.72 5.43 -32.63
CA LEU A 595 49.63 4.08 -33.18
C LEU A 595 50.10 4.12 -34.63
N ARG A 596 51.05 3.23 -34.99
CA ARG A 596 51.44 2.94 -36.37
C ARG A 596 51.02 1.53 -36.73
N HIS A 597 50.61 1.33 -37.97
CA HIS A 597 50.25 0.00 -38.50
C HIS A 597 50.77 -0.19 -39.93
N GLY A 598 50.76 -1.43 -40.42
CA GLY A 598 51.33 -1.75 -41.74
C GLY A 598 52.88 -1.79 -41.76
N LEU A 599 53.51 -1.83 -40.59
CA LEU A 599 54.95 -2.02 -40.47
C LEU A 599 55.29 -3.52 -40.61
N ALA A 600 56.31 -3.85 -41.40
CA ALA A 600 56.82 -5.22 -41.47
C ALA A 600 57.31 -5.66 -40.08
N ALA A 601 56.92 -6.86 -39.63
CA ALA A 601 57.41 -7.45 -38.38
C ALA A 601 58.91 -7.77 -38.51
N THR A 602 59.76 -6.85 -38.09
CA THR A 602 61.21 -7.04 -37.99
C THR A 602 61.57 -7.13 -36.51
N SER A 603 62.02 -8.30 -36.08
CA SER A 603 62.61 -8.50 -34.74
C SER A 603 64.07 -8.87 -34.92
N GLU A 604 64.97 -8.13 -34.29
CA GLU A 604 66.34 -8.58 -34.13
C GLU A 604 66.35 -9.71 -33.09
N ALA A 605 66.98 -10.84 -33.43
CA ALA A 605 67.12 -11.96 -32.50
C ALA A 605 68.21 -11.62 -31.47
N VAL A 606 67.87 -11.65 -30.19
CA VAL A 606 68.82 -11.48 -29.09
C VAL A 606 69.38 -12.86 -28.69
N ASP A 607 70.70 -13.02 -28.76
CA ASP A 607 71.37 -14.21 -28.23
C ASP A 607 71.44 -14.16 -26.69
N LEU A 608 70.47 -14.78 -26.05
CA LEU A 608 70.36 -14.86 -24.59
C LEU A 608 71.59 -15.51 -23.94
N ALA A 609 72.23 -16.48 -24.58
CA ALA A 609 73.41 -17.15 -24.02
C ALA A 609 74.60 -16.19 -23.95
N SER A 610 74.82 -15.42 -25.03
CA SER A 610 75.84 -14.36 -25.05
C SER A 610 75.60 -13.29 -23.98
N VAL A 611 74.36 -12.83 -23.82
CA VAL A 611 74.04 -11.80 -22.81
C VAL A 611 74.26 -12.31 -21.37
N ARG A 612 73.81 -13.55 -21.08
CA ARG A 612 74.01 -14.19 -19.76
C ARG A 612 75.49 -14.39 -19.40
N ASN A 613 76.36 -14.64 -20.39
CA ASN A 613 77.80 -14.78 -20.15
C ASN A 613 78.48 -13.45 -19.74
N ARG A 614 77.92 -12.31 -20.17
CA ARG A 614 78.44 -10.96 -19.89
C ARG A 614 77.88 -10.36 -18.60
N CYS A 615 76.60 -10.61 -18.30
CA CYS A 615 75.94 -10.12 -17.08
C CYS A 615 76.16 -11.13 -15.95
N ARG A 616 77.12 -10.87 -15.05
CA ARG A 616 77.56 -11.87 -14.05
C ARG A 616 77.12 -11.56 -12.63
N GLU A 617 76.77 -10.30 -12.32
CA GLU A 617 76.30 -9.94 -10.99
C GLU A 617 74.87 -10.44 -10.81
N HIS A 618 74.66 -11.40 -9.91
CA HIS A 618 73.36 -11.99 -9.65
C HIS A 618 72.65 -11.30 -8.49
N VAL A 619 71.38 -10.93 -8.71
CA VAL A 619 70.48 -10.40 -7.69
C VAL A 619 69.21 -11.25 -7.69
N PRO A 620 68.92 -11.99 -6.60
CA PRO A 620 67.67 -12.70 -6.45
C PRO A 620 66.47 -11.75 -6.46
N GLY A 621 65.36 -12.16 -7.07
CA GLY A 621 64.15 -11.34 -7.21
C GLY A 621 63.60 -10.82 -5.88
N GLY A 622 63.64 -11.64 -4.81
CA GLY A 622 63.23 -11.19 -3.47
C GLY A 622 64.01 -9.98 -2.97
N LEU A 623 65.34 -10.01 -3.12
CA LEU A 623 66.22 -8.90 -2.75
C LEU A 623 65.97 -7.66 -3.63
N HIS A 624 65.60 -7.85 -4.89
CA HIS A 624 65.20 -6.75 -5.78
C HIS A 624 63.93 -6.05 -5.28
N TYR A 625 62.89 -6.80 -4.91
CA TYR A 625 61.65 -6.23 -4.36
C TYR A 625 61.84 -5.56 -3.00
N GLU A 626 62.67 -6.14 -2.12
CA GLU A 626 63.04 -5.50 -0.84
C GLU A 626 63.71 -4.14 -1.06
N ARG A 627 64.63 -4.04 -2.03
CA ARG A 627 65.28 -2.77 -2.40
C ARG A 627 64.29 -1.77 -3.00
N MET A 628 63.41 -2.20 -3.88
CA MET A 628 62.39 -1.32 -4.46
C MET A 628 61.43 -0.76 -3.39
N ALA A 629 61.01 -1.59 -2.44
CA ALA A 629 60.14 -1.15 -1.35
C ALA A 629 60.82 -0.20 -0.38
N SER A 630 62.06 -0.51 0.03
CA SER A 630 62.78 0.26 1.07
C SER A 630 63.47 1.52 0.55
N MET A 631 63.99 1.51 -0.68
CA MET A 631 64.79 2.62 -1.24
C MET A 631 64.01 3.49 -2.23
N LEU A 632 63.07 2.91 -2.98
CA LEU A 632 62.33 3.63 -4.04
C LEU A 632 60.86 3.88 -3.68
N GLY A 633 60.38 3.35 -2.54
CA GLY A 633 58.98 3.48 -2.15
C GLY A 633 58.01 2.73 -3.08
N LEU A 634 58.47 1.69 -3.78
CA LEU A 634 57.66 0.88 -4.69
C LEU A 634 57.30 -0.45 -4.01
N GLN A 635 56.08 -0.55 -3.46
CA GLN A 635 55.62 -1.71 -2.69
C GLN A 635 54.77 -2.66 -3.54
N TYR A 636 55.41 -3.33 -4.49
CA TYR A 636 54.73 -4.33 -5.32
C TYR A 636 54.23 -5.51 -4.48
N GLY A 637 52.93 -5.82 -4.59
CA GLY A 637 52.31 -7.03 -4.04
C GLY A 637 52.53 -8.26 -4.93
N PRO A 638 52.08 -9.45 -4.48
CA PRO A 638 52.38 -10.73 -5.13
C PRO A 638 52.07 -10.79 -6.63
N ALA A 639 51.03 -10.10 -7.10
CA ALA A 639 50.66 -10.08 -8.50
C ALA A 639 51.63 -9.32 -9.41
N TYR A 640 52.37 -8.33 -8.88
CA TYR A 640 53.38 -7.55 -9.62
C TYR A 640 54.82 -7.98 -9.32
N GLN A 641 54.99 -9.09 -8.58
CA GLN A 641 56.30 -9.68 -8.29
C GLN A 641 56.69 -10.80 -9.28
N ALA A 642 56.87 -10.46 -10.55
CA ALA A 642 57.19 -11.44 -11.60
C ALA A 642 58.71 -11.67 -11.81
N VAL A 643 59.59 -10.81 -11.28
CA VAL A 643 61.06 -10.95 -11.41
C VAL A 643 61.55 -12.10 -10.55
N ARG A 644 62.24 -13.08 -11.16
CA ARG A 644 62.82 -14.24 -10.45
C ARG A 644 64.28 -14.03 -10.13
N ASP A 645 65.06 -13.72 -11.14
CA ASP A 645 66.50 -13.58 -11.04
C ASP A 645 66.97 -12.52 -12.02
N ILE A 646 67.80 -11.61 -11.52
CA ILE A 646 68.45 -10.56 -12.30
C ILE A 646 69.93 -10.90 -12.42
N TRP A 647 70.47 -10.83 -13.63
CA TRP A 647 71.90 -10.82 -13.88
C TRP A 647 72.27 -9.52 -14.55
N ARG A 648 73.23 -8.77 -13.99
CA ARG A 648 73.60 -7.45 -14.50
C ARG A 648 75.10 -7.24 -14.66
N ARG A 649 75.42 -6.18 -15.39
CA ARG A 649 76.70 -5.45 -15.46
C ARG A 649 76.40 -3.97 -15.67
N ASP A 650 77.42 -3.12 -15.69
CA ASP A 650 77.26 -1.69 -15.92
C ASP A 650 76.42 -1.40 -17.18
N GLY A 651 75.23 -0.83 -16.99
CA GLY A 651 74.32 -0.44 -18.06
C GLY A 651 73.65 -1.58 -18.85
N GLU A 652 73.77 -2.86 -18.46
CA GLU A 652 73.09 -3.98 -19.14
C GLU A 652 72.60 -5.02 -18.15
N VAL A 653 71.38 -5.50 -18.36
CA VAL A 653 70.72 -6.48 -17.49
C VAL A 653 69.97 -7.53 -18.30
N ILE A 654 70.00 -8.76 -17.81
CA ILE A 654 69.14 -9.83 -18.27
C ILE A 654 68.40 -10.43 -17.08
N SER A 655 67.11 -10.68 -17.22
CA SER A 655 66.26 -11.16 -16.14
C SER A 655 65.33 -12.25 -16.62
N ALA A 656 65.14 -13.25 -15.76
CA ALA A 656 64.09 -14.25 -15.92
C ALA A 656 62.82 -13.76 -15.22
N LEU A 657 61.73 -13.64 -15.97
CA LEU A 657 60.42 -13.29 -15.45
C LEU A 657 59.50 -14.51 -15.49
N ASP A 658 58.68 -14.66 -14.46
CA ASP A 658 57.64 -15.68 -14.41
C ASP A 658 56.37 -15.08 -13.80
N LEU A 659 55.35 -14.91 -14.66
CA LEU A 659 54.06 -14.36 -14.28
C LEU A 659 53.44 -15.22 -13.15
N PRO A 660 52.98 -14.59 -12.05
CA PRO A 660 52.29 -15.30 -10.97
C PRO A 660 51.12 -16.15 -11.50
N THR A 661 51.02 -17.41 -11.03
CA THR A 661 50.03 -18.39 -11.51
C THR A 661 48.59 -17.90 -11.41
N ALA A 662 48.28 -17.06 -10.42
CA ALA A 662 46.96 -16.45 -10.24
C ALA A 662 46.50 -15.59 -11.44
N LEU A 663 47.44 -15.11 -12.27
CA LEU A 663 47.17 -14.23 -13.42
C LEU A 663 47.18 -14.98 -14.77
N GLU A 664 47.48 -16.27 -14.78
CA GLU A 664 47.62 -17.07 -16.01
C GLU A 664 46.33 -17.11 -16.84
N GLY A 665 45.18 -17.17 -16.16
CA GLY A 665 43.87 -17.15 -16.83
C GLY A 665 43.60 -15.85 -17.59
N GLU A 666 44.14 -14.72 -17.13
CA GLU A 666 43.98 -13.41 -17.75
C GLU A 666 45.04 -13.14 -18.83
N ALA A 667 46.27 -13.62 -18.63
CA ALA A 667 47.37 -13.45 -19.57
C ALA A 667 47.07 -13.96 -20.98
N SER A 668 46.29 -15.04 -21.12
CA SER A 668 45.86 -15.58 -22.42
C SER A 668 45.00 -14.62 -23.26
N ARG A 669 44.45 -13.58 -22.64
CA ARG A 669 43.60 -12.56 -23.28
C ARG A 669 44.33 -11.25 -23.55
N CYS A 670 45.56 -11.09 -23.05
CA CYS A 670 46.40 -9.92 -23.26
C CYS A 670 47.45 -10.19 -24.35
N PHE A 671 47.97 -9.15 -24.97
CA PHE A 671 49.18 -9.18 -25.79
C PHE A 671 50.38 -9.51 -24.92
N ILE A 672 50.56 -8.74 -23.85
CA ILE A 672 51.44 -9.02 -22.73
C ILE A 672 50.71 -8.64 -21.45
N HIS A 673 50.73 -9.51 -20.45
CA HIS A 673 50.06 -9.18 -19.19
C HIS A 673 50.73 -7.95 -18.55
N PRO A 674 49.99 -6.93 -18.08
CA PRO A 674 50.56 -5.70 -17.53
C PRO A 674 51.60 -5.93 -16.42
N SER A 675 51.36 -6.89 -15.51
CA SER A 675 52.35 -7.28 -14.50
C SER A 675 53.67 -7.80 -15.09
N LEU A 676 53.64 -8.53 -16.20
CA LEU A 676 54.85 -9.06 -16.85
C LEU A 676 55.62 -7.94 -17.58
N LEU A 677 54.90 -7.03 -18.23
CA LEU A 677 55.49 -5.86 -18.88
C LEU A 677 56.05 -4.86 -17.86
N ASP A 678 55.33 -4.64 -16.76
CA ASP A 678 55.79 -3.80 -15.65
C ASP A 678 57.05 -4.39 -15.00
N ALA A 679 57.11 -5.71 -14.81
CA ALA A 679 58.32 -6.39 -14.35
C ALA A 679 59.52 -6.18 -15.30
N ALA A 680 59.28 -6.01 -16.61
CA ALA A 680 60.35 -5.61 -17.52
C ALA A 680 60.85 -4.18 -17.24
N PHE A 681 59.97 -3.25 -16.86
CA PHE A 681 60.35 -1.89 -16.42
C PHE A 681 61.07 -1.91 -15.07
N GLN A 682 60.63 -2.74 -14.12
CA GLN A 682 61.28 -2.94 -12.83
C GLN A 682 62.74 -3.36 -13.03
N VAL A 683 63.01 -4.27 -13.97
CA VAL A 683 64.37 -4.73 -14.30
C VAL A 683 65.26 -3.61 -14.84
N VAL A 684 64.72 -2.61 -15.55
CA VAL A 684 65.50 -1.45 -16.02
C VAL A 684 66.07 -0.67 -14.84
N THR A 685 65.34 -0.55 -13.71
CA THR A 685 65.86 0.13 -12.52
C THR A 685 67.14 -0.52 -11.98
N ALA A 686 67.35 -1.82 -12.23
CA ALA A 686 68.55 -2.53 -11.82
C ALA A 686 69.80 -2.15 -12.63
N THR A 687 69.66 -1.44 -13.76
CA THR A 687 70.76 -0.89 -14.56
C THR A 687 71.21 0.50 -14.13
N LEU A 688 70.45 1.17 -13.26
CA LEU A 688 70.81 2.49 -12.76
C LEU A 688 71.98 2.37 -11.77
N PRO A 689 72.98 3.27 -11.81
CA PRO A 689 74.08 3.25 -10.88
C PRO A 689 73.57 3.48 -9.45
N MET A 690 73.73 2.48 -8.59
CA MET A 690 73.52 2.63 -7.14
C MET A 690 74.66 3.51 -6.63
N GLN A 691 74.41 4.79 -6.34
CA GLN A 691 75.41 5.60 -5.63
C GLN A 691 75.55 5.08 -4.21
N ASP A 692 76.76 4.68 -3.86
CA ASP A 692 77.13 4.25 -2.51
C ASP A 692 76.82 5.34 -1.49
N GLY A 693 75.86 5.07 -0.61
CA GLY A 693 75.89 5.51 0.79
C GLY A 693 75.76 7.01 1.11
N SER A 694 75.61 7.94 0.17
CA SER A 694 75.31 9.34 0.50
C SER A 694 73.82 9.63 0.36
N ALA A 695 73.16 9.78 1.51
CA ALA A 695 71.78 10.21 1.63
C ALA A 695 71.55 11.58 0.95
N THR A 696 71.01 11.57 -0.27
CA THR A 696 70.22 12.66 -0.83
C THR A 696 69.19 12.09 -1.82
N GLY A 697 67.98 11.84 -1.31
CA GLY A 697 66.75 11.68 -2.11
C GLY A 697 66.19 10.26 -2.17
N ASN A 698 65.10 9.99 -1.43
CA ASN A 698 64.12 8.93 -1.75
C ASN A 698 63.48 9.22 -3.12
N ASN A 699 64.24 9.08 -4.19
CA ASN A 699 63.76 9.40 -5.53
C ASN A 699 63.08 8.16 -6.11
N THR A 700 61.75 8.10 -5.96
CA THR A 700 60.92 7.12 -6.66
C THR A 700 61.02 7.35 -8.17
N PHE A 701 61.53 6.37 -8.91
CA PHE A 701 61.56 6.42 -10.37
C PHE A 701 60.31 5.78 -10.95
N LEU A 702 59.56 6.54 -11.75
CA LEU A 702 58.43 6.07 -12.53
C LEU A 702 58.71 6.30 -14.02
N PRO A 703 58.24 5.41 -14.91
CA PRO A 703 58.22 5.71 -16.33
C PRO A 703 57.45 7.02 -16.59
N VAL A 704 58.01 7.89 -17.44
CA VAL A 704 57.33 9.12 -17.89
C VAL A 704 56.94 9.07 -19.37
N GLY A 705 57.44 8.07 -20.09
CA GLY A 705 57.12 7.85 -21.49
C GLY A 705 57.92 6.71 -22.11
N ILE A 706 57.53 6.32 -23.30
CA ILE A 706 58.16 5.25 -24.09
C ILE A 706 58.23 5.70 -25.55
N GLY A 707 59.45 5.77 -26.08
CA GLY A 707 59.66 6.18 -27.47
C GLY A 707 59.03 5.23 -28.48
N ARG A 708 59.15 3.91 -28.26
CA ARG A 708 58.55 2.91 -29.16
C ARG A 708 58.26 1.57 -28.47
N VAL A 709 57.10 0.99 -28.76
CA VAL A 709 56.75 -0.40 -28.43
C VAL A 709 56.40 -1.14 -29.71
N ARG A 710 56.98 -2.33 -29.90
CA ARG A 710 56.64 -3.23 -31.01
C ARG A 710 56.26 -4.59 -30.48
N TYR A 711 55.11 -5.10 -30.92
CA TYR A 711 54.64 -6.43 -30.56
C TYR A 711 54.97 -7.43 -31.65
N ALA A 712 55.86 -8.39 -31.35
CA ALA A 712 56.33 -9.39 -32.32
C ALA A 712 55.60 -10.74 -32.22
N GLY A 713 54.85 -11.01 -31.15
CA GLY A 713 54.13 -12.27 -30.96
C GLY A 713 53.67 -12.50 -29.52
N ARG A 714 52.91 -13.57 -29.30
CA ARG A 714 52.36 -13.93 -27.99
C ARG A 714 53.44 -14.35 -27.00
N PHE A 715 53.36 -13.81 -25.79
CA PHE A 715 54.23 -14.17 -24.68
C PHE A 715 53.60 -15.30 -23.84
N GLY A 716 54.45 -16.22 -23.39
CA GLY A 716 54.07 -17.23 -22.40
C GLY A 716 54.18 -16.69 -20.97
N ARG A 717 53.88 -17.55 -19.99
CA ARG A 717 54.01 -17.24 -18.55
C ARG A 717 55.44 -16.85 -18.15
N LYS A 718 56.43 -17.51 -18.76
CA LYS A 718 57.87 -17.30 -18.52
C LYS A 718 58.51 -16.61 -19.69
N VAL A 719 59.20 -15.51 -19.44
CA VAL A 719 59.92 -14.74 -20.46
C VAL A 719 61.28 -14.29 -19.97
N TRP A 720 62.17 -14.01 -20.90
CA TRP A 720 63.45 -13.36 -20.62
C TRP A 720 63.38 -11.91 -21.06
N VAL A 721 63.88 -11.02 -20.21
CA VAL A 721 64.02 -9.59 -20.51
C VAL A 721 65.50 -9.26 -20.61
N HIS A 722 65.87 -8.56 -21.67
CA HIS A 722 67.18 -7.96 -21.84
C HIS A 722 67.01 -6.45 -21.97
N ALA A 723 67.66 -5.68 -21.09
CA ALA A 723 67.61 -4.23 -21.11
C ALA A 723 69.03 -3.65 -21.09
N ILE A 724 69.20 -2.54 -21.81
CA ILE A 724 70.45 -1.80 -21.93
C ILE A 724 70.13 -0.34 -21.64
N LEU A 725 70.82 0.25 -20.65
CA LEU A 725 70.82 1.68 -20.40
C LEU A 725 71.61 2.35 -21.51
N ARG A 726 70.97 3.28 -22.23
CA ARG A 726 71.58 4.02 -23.33
C ARG A 726 71.85 5.47 -22.94
#